data_AF-A0A173RYS2-F1
#
_entry.id   AF-A0A173RYS2-F1
#
_cell.length_a   1.000
_cell.length_b   1.000
_cell.length_c   1.000
_cell.angle_alpha   90.00
_cell.angle_beta   90.00
_cell.angle_gamma   90.00
#
_symmetry.space_group_name_H-M   'P 1'
#
loop_
_entity.id
_entity.type
_entity.pdbx_description
1 polymer ?
#
loop_
_entity_poly.entity_id
_entity_poly.type
_entity_poly.pdbx_seq_one_letter_code
_entity_poly.pdbx_strand_id
1 'polypeptide(L)'
;MKHNSKQFLALFMAVSMAVAPVSGVYAEDQNAAVEDTLSENKQDNDEAGQTEPEAAAGQTESSVTTDTSQEVTKEAGKNQVAVEKVQNTQEDGTAPQTEPIGEDEIFENITDISGMAGALKDGEYSVDADHFSAKLTSGGSSKVKIECQKVIVKNGKATAWINFSSSKYDKVWVKVNGTQNIYHAKPREGEAGVAFEIPVNLNSSMTFMAHTSSMSGKNIAYTINIAIPEDTVPSTPSTPDQTVITELSFKEGSELSMKEGEVQKLTPQFTPALSASETAPDMTWTSSDPKIVTVAKSGTQAEVTAVKAGTAEVTVSINNAEGTELKATCKVTVTASETENKTLTDGNYQVDVDTGNKMFKVTNCILTSEKGKMYAVITLSGTGYDYLYMGSAADAAEAAAKDYISYVADEAGKYIYKVPVESLDKGIAVAAHSIKKDKWYDRTLIFSSASAKRIIADGTYQVNAEAGGKMFRVTDCVMTVKNGQMTAAVTLSGRGYNRIYLGDVNNASDDEKNWILPDSLLAEQYTFQIPVEKLDEVMTIAVHTTKSNKWDTRTLTFHSEGMTKIADSNHGNASNGNNGSNGSLTPGGNNNNPGNTSNGNNSGSTGSNNGNTGNNTTNNGKPDKESKYESDLNKSTARVNSATGLKDGVYTPDSFSWSGGTGKVRISCSKVTVTGGQAYATITFSSTHYQYVKANGNVYYPSSKTGSSTSFVIPVELNKNNTIVGMTTAMSAAHEIKYTIFVYIAEAAKANASTRANGKEITVIGVNGSDSSKTAAASKKLDEVAPEIIGLEYQSETKAEHAKYFKIYHYDQGITLLEIDMSKKTGRKAAGKKWKQSSDTSGLNPAEQEQAALYLNKVVKYLIVPENAEIPAGLDKEVIVVRQPADHIYAGTNEIISKIAKLGQNDKVTAVGVKKKKCKNETIKEKMEKKEIIYTGKSGKLNYKKLVKNKCDLALLSSGILPKKGSSKKAARKKMKAYQKMTEKMTLLEMPVIVDRSKDEKGKDAKKEWEKVYQVILGCEDQSAE
;
A
#
# COMPACT_ATOMS: atom_id res chain seq x y z
N MET A 1 -0.37 -32.65 -49.64
CA MET A 1 0.78 -33.36 -49.02
C MET A 1 1.88 -32.34 -48.77
N LYS A 2 2.75 -32.53 -47.75
CA LYS A 2 4.14 -32.02 -47.57
C LYS A 2 4.47 -30.54 -47.90
N HIS A 3 5.30 -29.81 -47.14
CA HIS A 3 5.78 -29.93 -45.76
C HIS A 3 6.46 -28.59 -45.36
N ASN A 4 6.64 -28.39 -44.05
CA ASN A 4 7.78 -27.78 -43.31
C ASN A 4 8.75 -26.81 -44.03
N SER A 5 9.26 -25.77 -43.37
CA SER A 5 9.62 -25.75 -41.94
C SER A 5 9.48 -24.41 -41.23
N LYS A 6 9.33 -24.48 -39.90
CA LYS A 6 9.56 -23.39 -38.93
C LYS A 6 10.46 -23.91 -37.81
N GLN A 7 11.75 -24.10 -38.09
CA GLN A 7 12.76 -24.50 -37.11
C GLN A 7 14.12 -23.86 -37.41
N PHE A 8 14.24 -22.53 -37.34
CA PHE A 8 15.56 -21.86 -37.38
C PHE A 8 15.63 -20.48 -36.69
N LEU A 9 14.77 -20.21 -35.68
CA LEU A 9 14.90 -19.00 -34.84
C LEU A 9 14.35 -19.21 -33.43
N ALA A 10 14.89 -20.21 -32.72
CA ALA A 10 14.54 -20.54 -31.34
C ALA A 10 15.80 -20.81 -30.48
N LEU A 11 16.88 -20.08 -30.74
CA LEU A 11 18.16 -20.21 -30.04
C LEU A 11 18.90 -18.87 -30.01
N PHE A 12 18.38 -17.89 -29.28
CA PHE A 12 19.16 -16.85 -28.57
C PHE A 12 18.24 -16.08 -27.61
N MET A 13 18.84 -15.39 -26.62
CA MET A 13 18.20 -14.54 -25.60
C MET A 13 17.31 -15.25 -24.56
N ALA A 14 17.97 -15.63 -23.46
CA ALA A 14 17.41 -15.56 -22.10
C ALA A 14 18.23 -14.51 -21.31
N VAL A 15 17.77 -14.12 -20.11
CA VAL A 15 18.26 -12.97 -19.29
C VAL A 15 17.81 -11.63 -19.90
N SER A 16 17.22 -10.66 -19.19
CA SER A 16 17.17 -10.34 -17.74
C SER A 16 15.74 -10.04 -17.21
N MET A 17 15.61 -9.62 -15.93
CA MET A 17 14.36 -9.28 -15.23
C MET A 17 14.21 -7.75 -15.00
N ALA A 18 12.99 -7.19 -15.08
CA ALA A 18 12.41 -6.20 -14.13
C ALA A 18 11.13 -5.50 -14.65
N VAL A 19 10.09 -5.45 -13.78
CA VAL A 19 9.01 -4.42 -13.67
C VAL A 19 8.03 -4.17 -14.86
N ALA A 20 6.85 -3.65 -14.52
CA ALA A 20 5.63 -3.38 -15.32
C ALA A 20 5.82 -2.40 -16.54
N PRO A 21 4.86 -2.27 -17.49
CA PRO A 21 3.43 -2.61 -17.41
C PRO A 21 2.80 -3.37 -18.61
N VAL A 22 1.51 -3.72 -18.50
CA VAL A 22 0.73 -4.41 -19.54
C VAL A 22 0.06 -3.43 -20.50
N SER A 23 0.58 -3.32 -21.72
CA SER A 23 -0.10 -2.67 -22.86
C SER A 23 -0.64 -3.69 -23.85
N GLY A 24 -1.95 -3.91 -23.85
CA GLY A 24 -2.62 -4.83 -24.77
C GLY A 24 -3.19 -4.13 -26.00
N VAL A 25 -2.43 -4.09 -27.11
CA VAL A 25 -2.95 -3.72 -28.43
C VAL A 25 -3.68 -4.93 -29.02
N TYR A 26 -4.84 -4.69 -29.64
CA TYR A 26 -5.50 -5.67 -30.50
C TYR A 26 -5.93 -4.99 -31.80
N ALA A 27 -5.67 -5.64 -32.93
CA ALA A 27 -5.87 -5.07 -34.25
C ALA A 27 -7.36 -4.83 -34.58
N GLU A 28 -7.61 -3.88 -35.46
CA GLU A 28 -8.92 -3.65 -36.07
C GLU A 28 -9.23 -4.73 -37.11
N ASP A 29 -10.52 -5.05 -37.25
CA ASP A 29 -11.04 -5.81 -38.39
C ASP A 29 -12.30 -5.07 -38.88
N GLN A 30 -12.23 -4.51 -40.08
CA GLN A 30 -13.23 -3.59 -40.65
C GLN A 30 -14.13 -4.33 -41.62
N ASN A 31 -15.46 -4.19 -41.50
CA ASN A 31 -16.34 -4.44 -42.64
C ASN A 31 -17.72 -3.77 -42.60
N ALA A 32 -18.00 -3.03 -43.67
CA ALA A 32 -19.28 -2.69 -44.29
C ALA A 32 -20.53 -2.45 -43.41
N ALA A 33 -20.96 -1.19 -43.34
CA ALA A 33 -22.18 -0.74 -44.04
C ALA A 33 -22.27 0.80 -44.06
N VAL A 34 -22.38 1.39 -45.25
CA VAL A 34 -22.66 2.82 -45.47
C VAL A 34 -23.74 2.90 -46.56
N GLU A 35 -24.76 3.74 -46.35
CA GLU A 35 -25.74 4.07 -47.40
C GLU A 35 -25.16 5.17 -48.32
N ASP A 36 -25.43 5.03 -49.61
CA ASP A 36 -24.69 5.68 -50.70
C ASP A 36 -25.38 6.95 -51.23
N THR A 37 -24.72 7.66 -52.16
CA THR A 37 -25.17 8.80 -52.98
C THR A 37 -25.23 10.17 -52.26
N LEU A 38 -24.86 11.30 -52.90
CA LEU A 38 -24.58 11.57 -54.33
C LEU A 38 -23.64 12.80 -54.50
N SER A 39 -22.74 12.77 -55.50
CA SER A 39 -22.24 13.90 -56.35
C SER A 39 -21.65 15.20 -55.73
N GLU A 40 -20.60 15.84 -56.26
CA GLU A 40 -19.68 15.53 -57.39
C GLU A 40 -18.46 16.47 -57.44
N ASN A 41 -17.44 16.08 -58.24
CA ASN A 41 -16.31 16.88 -58.80
C ASN A 41 -15.29 17.46 -57.78
N LYS A 42 -13.94 17.34 -57.93
CA LYS A 42 -13.02 17.48 -59.09
C LYS A 42 -13.02 18.92 -59.67
N GLN A 43 -11.95 19.50 -60.24
CA GLN A 43 -10.65 19.01 -60.75
C GLN A 43 -9.66 20.23 -60.81
N ASP A 44 -8.32 20.20 -60.69
CA ASP A 44 -7.27 19.18 -60.45
C ASP A 44 -5.94 19.85 -59.94
N ASN A 45 -4.90 19.04 -59.63
CA ASN A 45 -3.45 19.08 -60.01
C ASN A 45 -2.78 20.37 -60.62
N ASP A 46 -1.43 20.57 -60.65
CA ASP A 46 -0.25 19.69 -60.44
C ASP A 46 1.08 20.42 -60.05
N GLU A 47 2.08 19.64 -59.59
CA GLU A 47 3.59 19.70 -59.75
C GLU A 47 4.44 21.01 -59.81
N ALA A 48 5.77 21.04 -59.57
CA ALA A 48 6.76 20.19 -58.85
C ALA A 48 8.17 20.88 -58.78
N GLY A 49 9.15 20.26 -58.09
CA GLY A 49 10.60 20.62 -58.08
C GLY A 49 11.16 20.79 -56.65
N GLN A 50 11.98 19.91 -56.04
CA GLN A 50 13.31 19.30 -56.40
C GLN A 50 14.49 20.30 -56.35
N THR A 51 15.67 20.02 -55.75
CA THR A 51 16.21 18.81 -55.07
C THR A 51 17.50 19.13 -54.24
N GLU A 52 17.68 18.49 -53.06
CA GLU A 52 18.90 17.79 -52.52
C GLU A 52 20.33 18.44 -52.50
N PRO A 53 21.38 17.83 -51.86
CA PRO A 53 21.46 16.75 -50.85
C PRO A 53 22.44 17.00 -49.63
N GLU A 54 22.53 16.02 -48.71
CA GLU A 54 23.70 15.42 -47.95
C GLU A 54 25.10 16.12 -47.91
N ALA A 55 26.10 15.89 -47.01
CA ALA A 55 26.38 15.18 -45.73
C ALA A 55 27.91 15.37 -45.40
N ALA A 56 28.56 14.92 -44.30
CA ALA A 56 28.29 14.83 -42.85
C ALA A 56 29.58 14.39 -42.06
N ALA A 57 29.54 14.38 -40.72
CA ALA A 57 30.35 13.60 -39.74
C ALA A 57 31.80 14.00 -39.28
N GLY A 58 32.00 13.99 -37.94
CA GLY A 58 33.25 13.67 -37.19
C GLY A 58 34.28 14.80 -36.89
N GLN A 59 35.22 14.70 -35.93
CA GLN A 59 35.25 13.96 -34.63
C GLN A 59 36.46 14.42 -33.72
N THR A 60 36.31 14.42 -32.38
CA THR A 60 37.34 14.27 -31.28
C THR A 60 38.58 15.21 -31.08
N GLU A 61 38.54 15.97 -29.96
CA GLU A 61 39.49 16.04 -28.80
C GLU A 61 40.99 16.52 -28.83
N SER A 62 41.34 17.29 -27.76
CA SER A 62 42.64 17.42 -27.03
C SER A 62 43.86 18.13 -27.67
N SER A 63 44.85 18.74 -26.95
CA SER A 63 44.99 19.29 -25.55
C SER A 63 46.41 19.92 -25.33
N VAL A 64 46.67 20.65 -24.21
CA VAL A 64 48.01 20.91 -23.53
C VAL A 64 49.00 21.91 -24.23
N THR A 65 49.82 22.81 -23.61
CA THR A 65 49.95 23.63 -22.33
C THR A 65 50.95 24.83 -22.63
N THR A 66 51.76 25.55 -21.80
CA THR A 66 52.28 25.54 -20.39
C THR A 66 53.05 26.84 -20.01
N ASP A 67 52.88 27.37 -18.77
CA ASP A 67 53.87 28.08 -17.88
C ASP A 67 54.62 29.37 -18.40
N THR A 68 55.48 30.17 -17.70
CA THR A 68 56.10 30.24 -16.34
C THR A 68 56.46 31.70 -15.91
N SER A 69 56.60 31.98 -14.58
CA SER A 69 57.47 33.01 -13.89
C SER A 69 56.77 34.22 -13.22
N GLN A 70 56.76 34.45 -11.90
CA GLN A 70 57.82 34.82 -10.89
C GLN A 70 58.23 36.34 -10.92
N GLU A 71 58.62 37.06 -9.84
CA GLU A 71 59.11 36.81 -8.45
C GLU A 71 58.55 37.88 -7.44
N VAL A 72 58.14 37.56 -6.19
CA VAL A 72 58.88 37.56 -4.87
C VAL A 72 59.12 38.91 -4.15
N THR A 73 58.51 39.08 -2.94
CA THR A 73 58.96 39.74 -1.66
C THR A 73 57.76 40.08 -0.73
N LYS A 74 57.81 40.23 0.63
CA LYS A 74 58.63 39.55 1.68
C LYS A 74 57.96 39.54 3.11
N GLU A 75 58.58 40.08 4.17
CA GLU A 75 58.30 39.93 5.64
C GLU A 75 58.09 41.32 6.33
N ALA A 76 57.71 41.55 7.60
CA ALA A 76 56.94 40.91 8.73
C ALA A 76 56.97 41.91 9.95
N GLY A 77 56.34 41.80 11.14
CA GLY A 77 55.36 40.89 11.77
C GLY A 77 55.48 40.92 13.34
N LYS A 78 54.42 40.51 14.09
CA LYS A 78 54.29 40.39 15.60
C LYS A 78 54.04 41.71 16.39
N ASN A 79 53.31 41.79 17.52
CA ASN A 79 52.60 40.84 18.44
C ASN A 79 51.34 41.56 19.05
N GLN A 80 50.16 40.94 19.29
CA GLN A 80 49.68 40.26 20.55
C GLN A 80 49.58 41.17 21.83
N VAL A 81 48.53 41.23 22.69
CA VAL A 81 47.35 40.34 23.03
C VAL A 81 46.13 41.12 23.64
N ALA A 82 44.87 40.73 23.33
CA ALA A 82 43.56 40.92 24.07
C ALA A 82 43.07 42.35 24.51
N VAL A 83 41.76 42.66 24.72
CA VAL A 83 40.70 42.01 25.55
C VAL A 83 39.24 42.34 25.09
N GLU A 84 38.37 41.31 25.06
CA GLU A 84 36.88 41.23 25.20
C GLU A 84 35.84 42.21 24.55
N LYS A 85 34.66 41.60 24.18
CA LYS A 85 33.25 42.11 24.23
C LYS A 85 32.81 43.18 23.19
N VAL A 86 31.61 43.18 22.56
CA VAL A 86 30.34 42.38 22.64
C VAL A 86 29.73 42.15 21.21
N GLN A 87 28.78 41.21 21.09
CA GLN A 87 27.74 41.01 20.03
C GLN A 87 26.88 42.27 19.70
N ASN A 88 25.98 42.40 18.70
CA ASN A 88 25.42 41.64 17.53
C ASN A 88 24.95 42.73 16.50
N THR A 89 24.61 42.54 15.21
CA THR A 89 23.38 41.90 14.61
C THR A 89 23.44 42.03 13.05
N GLN A 90 22.41 41.60 12.31
CA GLN A 90 22.28 41.49 10.83
C GLN A 90 22.08 42.82 10.04
N GLU A 91 22.46 42.82 8.75
CA GLU A 91 21.60 42.96 7.52
C GLU A 91 22.55 42.99 6.28
N ASP A 92 22.42 42.11 5.28
CA ASP A 92 21.51 42.07 4.10
C ASP A 92 21.90 43.01 2.94
N GLY A 93 21.70 42.55 1.68
CA GLY A 93 22.07 43.28 0.45
C GLY A 93 22.67 42.42 -0.67
N THR A 94 21.88 41.55 -1.30
CA THR A 94 22.34 40.66 -2.39
C THR A 94 22.81 41.43 -3.64
N ALA A 95 24.04 41.18 -4.10
CA ALA A 95 24.54 41.69 -5.37
C ALA A 95 24.06 40.84 -6.57
N PRO A 96 23.78 41.44 -7.76
CA PRO A 96 23.48 40.70 -8.97
C PRO A 96 24.71 39.94 -9.47
N GLN A 97 24.50 38.80 -10.13
CA GLN A 97 25.59 37.90 -10.55
C GLN A 97 26.35 38.42 -11.77
N THR A 98 27.67 38.20 -11.76
CA THR A 98 28.59 38.53 -12.85
C THR A 98 29.28 37.26 -13.35
N GLU A 99 29.07 36.89 -14.61
CA GLU A 99 29.97 35.97 -15.31
C GLU A 99 31.27 36.69 -15.71
N PRO A 100 32.42 36.00 -15.76
CA PRO A 100 33.68 36.61 -16.20
C PRO A 100 33.64 36.92 -17.69
N ILE A 101 33.89 38.19 -18.05
CA ILE A 101 33.98 38.63 -19.44
C ILE A 101 35.28 38.11 -20.05
N GLY A 102 35.20 37.40 -21.17
CA GLY A 102 36.38 36.96 -21.93
C GLY A 102 37.09 38.12 -22.62
N GLU A 103 38.40 37.98 -22.88
CA GLU A 103 39.24 39.08 -23.42
C GLU A 103 38.70 39.64 -24.74
N ASP A 104 38.12 38.78 -25.61
CA ASP A 104 37.50 39.15 -26.89
C ASP A 104 36.21 39.99 -26.78
N GLU A 105 35.60 40.10 -25.58
CA GLU A 105 34.40 40.94 -25.35
C GLU A 105 34.72 42.31 -24.71
N ILE A 106 36.00 42.66 -24.52
CA ILE A 106 36.39 43.97 -23.95
C ILE A 106 36.41 45.03 -25.06
N PHE A 107 35.71 46.15 -24.86
CA PHE A 107 35.62 47.24 -25.85
C PHE A 107 36.21 48.55 -25.33
N GLU A 108 37.40 48.91 -25.84
CA GLU A 108 38.12 50.15 -25.46
C GLU A 108 37.31 51.44 -25.71
N ASN A 109 36.34 51.42 -26.63
CA ASN A 109 35.56 52.58 -27.06
C ASN A 109 34.23 52.76 -26.30
N ILE A 110 34.04 52.09 -25.15
CA ILE A 110 32.91 52.33 -24.23
C ILE A 110 33.28 53.44 -23.24
N THR A 111 32.36 54.38 -23.00
CA THR A 111 32.55 55.44 -22.00
C THR A 111 32.47 54.85 -20.58
N ASP A 112 33.49 55.10 -19.78
CA ASP A 112 33.51 54.79 -18.36
C ASP A 112 32.63 55.77 -17.58
N ILE A 113 31.58 55.28 -16.94
CA ILE A 113 30.63 56.09 -16.16
C ILE A 113 30.72 55.77 -14.67
N SER A 114 30.34 56.73 -13.83
CA SER A 114 30.24 56.51 -12.38
C SER A 114 28.88 55.92 -11.95
N GLY A 115 27.86 56.03 -12.81
CA GLY A 115 26.47 55.66 -12.53
C GLY A 115 25.73 56.67 -11.64
N MET A 116 26.23 57.91 -11.56
CA MET A 116 25.72 58.94 -10.63
C MET A 116 24.68 59.86 -11.28
N ALA A 117 23.69 60.25 -10.48
CA ALA A 117 22.58 61.11 -10.89
C ALA A 117 22.85 62.62 -10.80
N GLY A 118 24.04 63.05 -10.35
CA GLY A 118 24.30 64.44 -9.99
C GLY A 118 23.60 64.83 -8.68
N ALA A 119 23.06 66.05 -8.61
CA ALA A 119 22.34 66.56 -7.43
C ALA A 119 20.84 66.18 -7.37
N LEU A 120 20.36 65.38 -8.32
CA LEU A 120 18.96 64.95 -8.39
C LEU A 120 18.55 64.10 -7.17
N LYS A 121 17.28 64.23 -6.80
CA LYS A 121 16.68 63.51 -5.67
C LYS A 121 16.27 62.10 -6.08
N ASP A 122 16.21 61.19 -5.12
CA ASP A 122 15.66 59.86 -5.32
C ASP A 122 14.19 59.94 -5.79
N GLY A 123 13.87 59.20 -6.86
CA GLY A 123 12.56 59.25 -7.51
C GLY A 123 12.58 58.74 -8.95
N GLU A 124 11.40 58.71 -9.58
CA GLU A 124 11.23 58.34 -10.98
C GLU A 124 11.08 59.59 -11.86
N TYR A 125 11.78 59.58 -12.99
CA TYR A 125 11.88 60.68 -13.95
C TYR A 125 11.48 60.18 -15.33
N SER A 126 10.38 60.70 -15.86
CA SER A 126 10.03 60.53 -17.27
C SER A 126 11.02 61.30 -18.16
N VAL A 127 11.44 60.71 -19.27
CA VAL A 127 12.33 61.35 -20.24
C VAL A 127 11.59 61.42 -21.57
N ASP A 128 11.45 62.62 -22.13
CA ASP A 128 10.84 62.82 -23.44
C ASP A 128 11.89 62.80 -24.59
N ALA A 129 11.40 62.97 -25.82
CA ALA A 129 12.22 62.88 -27.03
C ALA A 129 13.13 64.12 -27.28
N ASP A 130 12.91 65.24 -26.58
CA ASP A 130 13.77 66.42 -26.65
C ASP A 130 14.88 66.36 -25.58
N HIS A 131 14.61 65.70 -24.45
CA HIS A 131 15.54 65.44 -23.35
C HIS A 131 16.38 64.15 -23.52
N PHE A 132 16.08 63.32 -24.51
CA PHE A 132 16.90 62.16 -24.89
C PHE A 132 17.50 62.32 -26.29
N SER A 133 18.78 61.96 -26.44
CA SER A 133 19.40 61.80 -27.75
C SER A 133 20.20 60.50 -27.84
N ALA A 134 20.06 59.80 -28.97
CA ALA A 134 20.85 58.63 -29.33
C ALA A 134 21.48 58.84 -30.71
N LYS A 135 22.80 58.65 -30.79
CA LYS A 135 23.57 58.73 -32.02
C LYS A 135 24.28 57.40 -32.28
N LEU A 136 24.16 56.91 -33.50
CA LEU A 136 24.94 55.79 -34.00
C LEU A 136 26.37 56.25 -34.25
N THR A 137 27.35 55.57 -33.65
CA THR A 137 28.75 56.01 -33.66
C THR A 137 29.60 55.23 -34.67
N SER A 138 29.25 53.97 -34.98
CA SER A 138 29.81 53.22 -36.12
C SER A 138 28.91 52.06 -36.59
N GLY A 139 29.05 51.65 -37.85
CA GLY A 139 28.65 50.31 -38.36
C GLY A 139 27.17 49.95 -38.52
N GLY A 140 26.24 50.65 -37.85
CA GLY A 140 24.81 50.27 -37.82
C GLY A 140 23.91 50.83 -38.94
N SER A 141 22.62 50.49 -38.89
CA SER A 141 21.59 51.04 -39.77
C SER A 141 20.73 52.08 -39.05
N SER A 142 20.51 53.24 -39.67
CA SER A 142 19.72 54.37 -39.15
C SER A 142 18.20 54.12 -39.04
N LYS A 143 17.74 52.88 -39.21
CA LYS A 143 16.32 52.48 -39.13
C LYS A 143 15.87 52.03 -37.74
N VAL A 144 16.80 51.72 -36.84
CA VAL A 144 16.47 51.35 -35.45
C VAL A 144 16.27 52.62 -34.63
N LYS A 145 15.08 52.80 -34.05
CA LYS A 145 14.86 53.85 -33.05
C LYS A 145 15.33 53.36 -31.69
N ILE A 146 15.94 54.27 -30.94
CA ILE A 146 16.29 54.11 -29.53
C ILE A 146 15.67 55.29 -28.79
N GLU A 147 15.07 55.03 -27.63
CA GLU A 147 14.48 56.04 -26.75
C GLU A 147 14.67 55.66 -25.28
N CYS A 148 14.74 56.63 -24.38
CA CYS A 148 14.72 56.39 -22.94
C CYS A 148 13.28 56.47 -22.44
N GLN A 149 12.74 55.38 -21.88
CA GLN A 149 11.38 55.36 -21.33
C GLN A 149 11.29 56.10 -19.99
N LYS A 150 12.27 55.88 -19.13
CA LYS A 150 12.40 56.54 -17.82
C LYS A 150 13.78 56.37 -17.22
N VAL A 151 14.09 57.22 -16.25
CA VAL A 151 15.22 57.10 -15.33
C VAL A 151 14.67 56.93 -13.91
N ILE A 152 15.28 56.06 -13.12
CA ILE A 152 15.08 56.02 -11.67
C ILE A 152 16.40 56.44 -11.00
N VAL A 153 16.30 57.40 -10.09
CA VAL A 153 17.38 57.80 -9.18
C VAL A 153 17.15 57.13 -7.84
N LYS A 154 18.15 56.43 -7.32
CA LYS A 154 18.11 55.81 -5.98
C LYS A 154 19.49 55.82 -5.32
N ASN A 155 19.57 56.30 -4.08
CA ASN A 155 20.79 56.57 -3.34
C ASN A 155 21.81 57.37 -4.17
N GLY A 156 21.34 58.37 -4.94
CA GLY A 156 22.17 59.20 -5.84
C GLY A 156 22.74 58.50 -7.08
N LYS A 157 22.33 57.25 -7.36
CA LYS A 157 22.69 56.51 -8.59
C LYS A 157 21.54 56.52 -9.59
N ALA A 158 21.86 56.63 -10.88
CA ALA A 158 20.86 56.66 -11.97
C ALA A 158 20.86 55.36 -12.78
N THR A 159 19.67 54.80 -13.00
CA THR A 159 19.41 53.69 -13.93
C THR A 159 18.38 54.11 -14.96
N ALA A 160 18.63 53.82 -16.24
CA ALA A 160 17.77 54.18 -17.36
C ALA A 160 17.19 52.93 -18.04
N TRP A 161 15.93 53.05 -18.48
CA TRP A 161 15.25 52.07 -19.32
C TRP A 161 15.38 52.49 -20.78
N ILE A 162 16.33 51.88 -21.50
CA ILE A 162 16.64 52.20 -22.90
C ILE A 162 15.94 51.19 -23.82
N ASN A 163 14.97 51.67 -24.58
CA ASN A 163 14.16 50.83 -25.46
C ASN A 163 14.67 50.88 -26.90
N PHE A 164 14.83 49.71 -27.51
CA PHE A 164 15.19 49.52 -28.92
C PHE A 164 13.97 49.04 -29.71
N SER A 165 13.68 49.68 -30.85
CA SER A 165 12.55 49.33 -31.73
C SER A 165 12.77 48.04 -32.57
N SER A 166 13.61 47.13 -32.10
CA SER A 166 13.99 45.89 -32.80
C SER A 166 14.36 44.81 -31.79
N SER A 167 13.59 43.72 -31.75
CA SER A 167 13.83 42.55 -30.90
C SER A 167 14.97 41.64 -31.37
N LYS A 168 15.94 42.19 -32.12
CA LYS A 168 17.17 41.51 -32.55
C LYS A 168 18.40 41.89 -31.73
N TYR A 169 18.26 42.84 -30.81
CA TYR A 169 19.27 43.13 -29.80
C TYR A 169 19.01 42.26 -28.56
N ASP A 170 20.07 41.69 -27.99
CA ASP A 170 20.00 40.64 -26.96
C ASP A 170 20.90 40.93 -25.74
N LYS A 171 22.05 41.58 -25.93
CA LYS A 171 22.89 42.14 -24.86
C LYS A 171 23.53 43.49 -25.22
N VAL A 172 23.79 44.29 -24.18
CA VAL A 172 24.60 45.52 -24.25
C VAL A 172 25.73 45.46 -23.20
N TRP A 173 26.84 46.13 -23.47
CA TRP A 173 27.94 46.29 -22.51
C TRP A 173 28.09 47.76 -22.11
N VAL A 174 28.23 48.03 -20.82
CA VAL A 174 28.44 49.37 -20.24
C VAL A 174 29.62 49.30 -19.27
N LYS A 175 30.50 50.32 -19.29
CA LYS A 175 31.67 50.39 -18.41
C LYS A 175 31.39 51.30 -17.23
N VAL A 176 31.52 50.77 -16.02
CA VAL A 176 31.13 51.42 -14.77
C VAL A 176 32.29 51.36 -13.79
N ASN A 177 32.82 52.53 -13.40
CA ASN A 177 33.96 52.69 -12.49
C ASN A 177 35.14 51.74 -12.83
N GLY A 178 35.58 51.74 -14.09
CA GLY A 178 36.66 50.90 -14.61
C GLY A 178 36.22 49.53 -15.13
N THR A 179 35.06 49.02 -14.71
CA THR A 179 34.64 47.63 -14.96
C THR A 179 33.57 47.56 -16.05
N GLN A 180 33.83 46.83 -17.13
CA GLN A 180 32.82 46.53 -18.14
C GLN A 180 31.82 45.49 -17.59
N ASN A 181 30.53 45.68 -17.84
CA ASN A 181 29.42 44.85 -17.36
C ASN A 181 28.45 44.55 -18.51
N ILE A 182 27.84 43.36 -18.50
CA ILE A 182 26.86 42.91 -19.52
C ILE A 182 25.44 43.07 -18.98
N TYR A 183 24.53 43.60 -19.81
CA TYR A 183 23.10 43.76 -19.50
C TYR A 183 22.27 43.11 -20.61
N HIS A 184 21.36 42.22 -20.25
CA HIS A 184 20.55 41.45 -21.20
C HIS A 184 19.22 42.13 -21.53
N ALA A 185 18.72 41.86 -22.73
CA ALA A 185 17.46 42.39 -23.23
C ALA A 185 16.25 41.82 -22.47
N LYS A 186 15.34 42.69 -22.04
CA LYS A 186 13.99 42.32 -21.59
C LYS A 186 12.97 42.58 -22.70
N PRO A 187 11.85 41.84 -22.76
CA PRO A 187 10.73 42.20 -23.64
C PRO A 187 10.21 43.60 -23.32
N ARG A 188 9.92 44.42 -24.34
CA ARG A 188 9.22 45.69 -24.17
C ARG A 188 7.75 45.43 -23.83
N GLU A 189 7.22 46.10 -22.82
CA GLU A 189 5.80 45.98 -22.47
C GLU A 189 4.92 46.65 -23.54
N GLY A 190 3.83 45.98 -23.93
CA GLY A 190 2.82 46.50 -24.86
C GLY A 190 3.21 46.60 -26.35
N GLU A 191 4.50 46.66 -26.70
CA GLU A 191 4.96 46.98 -28.06
C GLU A 191 6.14 46.13 -28.57
N ALA A 192 6.32 46.09 -29.90
CA ALA A 192 7.37 45.31 -30.54
C ALA A 192 8.78 45.94 -30.37
N GLY A 193 9.57 45.40 -29.45
CA GLY A 193 10.95 45.82 -29.22
C GLY A 193 11.58 45.07 -28.05
N VAL A 194 12.70 45.59 -27.55
CA VAL A 194 13.34 45.18 -26.29
C VAL A 194 13.72 46.38 -25.46
N ALA A 195 13.80 46.19 -24.14
CA ALA A 195 14.24 47.16 -23.15
C ALA A 195 15.55 46.71 -22.50
N PHE A 196 16.46 47.64 -22.25
CA PHE A 196 17.67 47.43 -21.47
C PHE A 196 17.66 48.32 -20.23
N GLU A 197 17.92 47.72 -19.06
CA GLU A 197 18.11 48.43 -17.80
C GLU A 197 19.60 48.62 -17.57
N ILE A 198 20.10 49.85 -17.73
CA ILE A 198 21.53 50.15 -17.61
C ILE A 198 21.79 51.33 -16.66
N PRO A 199 22.90 51.32 -15.90
CA PRO A 199 23.37 52.50 -15.20
C PRO A 199 23.76 53.58 -16.21
N VAL A 200 23.57 54.84 -15.85
CA VAL A 200 23.89 56.00 -16.70
C VAL A 200 24.53 57.12 -15.89
N ASN A 201 25.29 57.99 -16.56
CA ASN A 201 25.60 59.33 -16.05
C ASN A 201 24.62 60.32 -16.72
N LEU A 202 23.85 61.04 -15.91
CA LEU A 202 22.90 62.05 -16.42
C LEU A 202 23.62 63.34 -16.80
N ASN A 203 23.01 64.11 -17.71
CA ASN A 203 23.55 65.36 -18.26
C ASN A 203 24.93 65.20 -18.93
N SER A 204 25.30 63.98 -19.32
CA SER A 204 26.55 63.64 -19.98
C SER A 204 26.31 62.65 -21.12
N SER A 205 27.08 62.78 -22.20
CA SER A 205 27.11 61.76 -23.23
C SER A 205 27.89 60.53 -22.77
N MET A 206 27.33 59.34 -22.99
CA MET A 206 28.01 58.05 -22.76
C MET A 206 27.86 57.14 -23.97
N THR A 207 28.91 56.41 -24.31
CA THR A 207 28.93 55.42 -25.40
C THR A 207 28.90 54.01 -24.83
N PHE A 208 27.97 53.19 -25.30
CA PHE A 208 27.86 51.78 -24.95
C PHE A 208 27.86 50.90 -26.22
N MET A 209 28.14 49.62 -26.06
CA MET A 209 28.14 48.65 -27.15
C MET A 209 26.87 47.80 -27.10
N ALA A 210 26.24 47.53 -28.24
CA ALA A 210 25.04 46.69 -28.35
C ALA A 210 25.24 45.56 -29.36
N HIS A 211 25.00 44.31 -28.95
CA HIS A 211 25.02 43.16 -29.86
C HIS A 211 23.67 43.03 -30.57
N THR A 212 23.71 42.72 -31.87
CA THR A 212 22.54 42.32 -32.65
C THR A 212 22.75 40.93 -33.24
N SER A 213 21.81 40.03 -32.96
CA SER A 213 21.70 38.71 -33.57
C SER A 213 21.42 38.77 -35.08
N SER A 214 21.06 39.94 -35.63
CA SER A 214 20.94 40.20 -37.07
C SER A 214 22.23 40.75 -37.67
N MET A 215 22.42 40.55 -38.99
CA MET A 215 23.62 40.93 -39.75
C MET A 215 24.92 40.27 -39.25
N SER A 216 24.84 38.98 -38.91
CA SER A 216 25.96 38.10 -38.55
C SER A 216 26.61 38.38 -37.19
N GLY A 217 25.82 38.69 -36.15
CA GLY A 217 26.30 38.80 -34.77
C GLY A 217 27.19 40.02 -34.56
N LYS A 218 26.71 41.21 -34.93
CA LYS A 218 27.52 42.44 -34.91
C LYS A 218 27.32 43.23 -33.63
N ASN A 219 28.44 43.74 -33.12
CA ASN A 219 28.48 44.73 -32.05
C ASN A 219 28.46 46.14 -32.66
N ILE A 220 27.56 47.00 -32.17
CA ILE A 220 27.28 48.33 -32.70
C ILE A 220 27.40 49.36 -31.58
N ALA A 221 28.22 50.40 -31.78
CA ALA A 221 28.44 51.46 -30.80
C ALA A 221 27.37 52.55 -30.89
N TYR A 222 26.73 52.84 -29.75
CA TYR A 222 25.73 53.88 -29.60
C TYR A 222 26.15 54.88 -28.52
N THR A 223 26.19 56.16 -28.87
CA THR A 223 26.39 57.26 -27.91
C THR A 223 25.03 57.87 -27.57
N ILE A 224 24.65 57.83 -26.30
CA ILE A 224 23.43 58.45 -25.78
C ILE A 224 23.75 59.63 -24.86
N ASN A 225 22.82 60.57 -24.73
CA ASN A 225 22.79 61.58 -23.68
C ASN A 225 21.36 61.70 -23.15
N ILE A 226 21.20 61.73 -21.83
CA ILE A 226 19.93 61.90 -21.11
C ILE A 226 20.05 63.20 -20.30
N ALA A 227 19.35 64.24 -20.71
CA ALA A 227 19.37 65.55 -20.07
C ALA A 227 18.20 65.71 -19.10
N ILE A 228 18.47 65.85 -17.81
CA ILE A 228 17.46 66.09 -16.77
C ILE A 228 17.95 67.29 -15.93
N PRO A 229 17.28 68.46 -16.00
CA PRO A 229 17.63 69.63 -15.20
C PRO A 229 17.63 69.33 -13.69
N GLU A 230 18.58 69.90 -12.94
CA GLU A 230 18.76 69.59 -11.50
C GLU A 230 17.56 70.03 -10.64
N ASP A 231 16.82 71.06 -11.07
CA ASP A 231 15.58 71.53 -10.45
C ASP A 231 14.34 70.68 -10.81
N THR A 232 14.47 69.66 -11.67
CA THR A 232 13.34 68.79 -12.03
C THR A 232 12.88 68.02 -10.80
N VAL A 233 11.64 68.28 -10.40
CA VAL A 233 10.95 67.50 -9.37
C VAL A 233 10.66 66.11 -9.96
N PRO A 234 11.01 65.00 -9.29
CA PRO A 234 10.64 63.67 -9.76
C PRO A 234 9.12 63.57 -9.89
N SER A 235 8.64 62.78 -10.85
CA SER A 235 7.20 62.57 -11.04
C SER A 235 6.60 62.10 -9.71
N THR A 236 5.66 62.88 -9.15
CA THR A 236 4.92 62.45 -7.95
C THR A 236 4.36 61.07 -8.23
N PRO A 237 4.61 60.05 -7.38
CA PRO A 237 4.15 58.72 -7.65
C PRO A 237 2.64 58.77 -7.77
N SER A 238 2.13 58.47 -8.96
CA SER A 238 0.73 58.10 -9.11
C SER A 238 0.52 56.92 -8.18
N THR A 239 -0.25 57.11 -7.11
CA THR A 239 -0.74 55.99 -6.32
C THR A 239 -1.39 55.03 -7.30
N PRO A 240 -0.88 53.79 -7.47
CA PRO A 240 -1.63 52.81 -8.22
C PRO A 240 -2.99 52.67 -7.54
N ASP A 241 -4.06 52.48 -8.31
CA ASP A 241 -5.32 52.02 -7.75
C ASP A 241 -5.02 50.73 -6.98
N GLN A 242 -4.99 50.79 -5.65
CA GLN A 242 -4.69 49.61 -4.84
C GLN A 242 -5.73 48.56 -5.17
N THR A 243 -5.28 47.40 -5.65
CA THR A 243 -6.16 46.31 -6.01
C THR A 243 -7.02 45.95 -4.80
N VAL A 244 -8.30 46.32 -4.84
CA VAL A 244 -9.22 46.08 -3.72
C VAL A 244 -9.47 44.59 -3.61
N ILE A 245 -8.75 43.97 -2.68
CA ILE A 245 -8.92 42.56 -2.33
C ILE A 245 -10.34 42.39 -1.79
N THR A 246 -11.08 41.47 -2.41
CA THR A 246 -12.47 41.13 -2.04
C THR A 246 -12.59 39.72 -1.47
N GLU A 247 -11.62 38.84 -1.73
CA GLU A 247 -11.55 37.48 -1.17
C GLU A 247 -10.10 37.13 -0.80
N LEU A 248 -9.95 36.34 0.28
CA LEU A 248 -8.69 35.83 0.80
C LEU A 248 -8.82 34.31 0.94
N SER A 249 -7.82 33.56 0.52
CA SER A 249 -7.78 32.10 0.57
C SER A 249 -6.36 31.57 0.78
N PHE A 250 -6.17 30.25 0.79
CA PHE A 250 -4.85 29.61 0.85
C PHE A 250 -4.57 28.83 -0.43
N LYS A 251 -3.36 28.98 -0.97
CA LYS A 251 -2.87 28.23 -2.15
C LYS A 251 -2.87 26.73 -1.90
N GLU A 252 -2.59 26.34 -0.67
CA GLU A 252 -2.51 24.96 -0.19
C GLU A 252 -3.90 24.33 0.05
N GLY A 253 -4.96 25.14 0.10
CA GLY A 253 -6.35 24.72 0.32
C GLY A 253 -6.88 25.00 1.73
N SER A 254 -8.15 24.65 1.97
CA SER A 254 -8.85 24.87 3.25
C SER A 254 -8.51 23.84 4.33
N GLU A 255 -7.87 22.73 3.96
CA GLU A 255 -7.41 21.69 4.89
C GLU A 255 -5.96 21.32 4.58
N LEU A 256 -5.16 21.08 5.61
CA LEU A 256 -3.76 20.67 5.52
C LEU A 256 -3.54 19.42 6.36
N SER A 257 -2.70 18.50 5.89
CA SER A 257 -2.29 17.31 6.64
C SER A 257 -0.79 17.36 6.90
N MET A 258 -0.40 17.13 8.16
CA MET A 258 0.99 17.17 8.63
C MET A 258 1.25 15.99 9.56
N LYS A 259 2.52 15.63 9.74
CA LYS A 259 2.98 14.72 10.80
C LYS A 259 3.51 15.51 12.00
N GLU A 260 3.42 14.94 13.20
CA GLU A 260 4.00 15.54 14.40
C GLU A 260 5.52 15.79 14.23
N GLY A 261 5.96 17.03 14.46
CA GLY A 261 7.32 17.51 14.19
C GLY A 261 7.55 18.09 12.79
N GLU A 262 6.57 18.06 11.89
CA GLU A 262 6.69 18.60 10.53
C GLU A 262 6.51 20.13 10.49
N VAL A 263 7.20 20.77 9.55
CA VAL A 263 7.12 22.22 9.28
C VAL A 263 6.72 22.44 7.83
N GLN A 264 5.66 23.22 7.59
CA GLN A 264 5.17 23.59 6.26
C GLN A 264 4.94 25.10 6.17
N LYS A 265 4.67 25.62 4.96
CA LYS A 265 4.39 27.05 4.74
C LYS A 265 3.00 27.24 4.16
N LEU A 266 2.23 28.15 4.75
CA LEU A 266 0.94 28.60 4.20
C LEU A 266 1.13 29.87 3.38
N THR A 267 0.62 29.86 2.15
CA THR A 267 0.68 30.96 1.21
C THR A 267 -0.72 31.55 1.01
N PRO A 268 -1.00 32.76 1.53
CA PRO A 268 -2.27 33.42 1.26
C PRO A 268 -2.39 33.77 -0.23
N GLN A 269 -3.60 33.65 -0.77
CA GLN A 269 -3.96 34.08 -2.12
C GLN A 269 -5.05 35.14 -2.05
N PHE A 270 -4.83 36.23 -2.78
CA PHE A 270 -5.73 37.36 -2.89
C PHE A 270 -6.55 37.27 -4.17
N THR A 271 -7.83 37.66 -4.11
CA THR A 271 -8.65 37.92 -5.30
C THR A 271 -9.15 39.37 -5.26
N PRO A 272 -8.84 40.20 -6.28
CA PRO A 272 -7.91 39.93 -7.38
C PRO A 272 -6.47 39.72 -6.88
N ALA A 273 -5.64 39.08 -7.70
CA ALA A 273 -4.24 38.84 -7.36
C ALA A 273 -3.42 40.13 -7.50
N LEU A 274 -2.61 40.45 -6.48
CA LEU A 274 -1.72 41.60 -6.48
C LEU A 274 -0.66 41.50 -7.59
N SER A 275 -0.36 42.64 -8.21
CA SER A 275 0.77 42.78 -9.13
C SER A 275 2.11 42.71 -8.40
N ALA A 276 3.20 42.41 -9.12
CA ALA A 276 4.56 42.34 -8.55
C ALA A 276 5.09 43.69 -8.02
N SER A 277 4.38 44.79 -8.30
CA SER A 277 4.65 46.16 -7.82
C SER A 277 3.84 46.55 -6.58
N GLU A 278 2.84 45.78 -6.17
CA GLU A 278 1.98 46.10 -5.03
C GLU A 278 2.49 45.46 -3.73
N THR A 279 2.65 46.28 -2.69
CA THR A 279 2.96 45.78 -1.34
C THR A 279 1.77 45.02 -0.78
N ALA A 280 1.97 43.78 -0.34
CA ALA A 280 0.93 42.99 0.32
C ALA A 280 0.45 43.68 1.62
N PRO A 281 -0.85 43.63 1.94
CA PRO A 281 -1.39 44.22 3.17
C PRO A 281 -0.88 43.51 4.42
N ASP A 282 -0.92 44.21 5.55
CA ASP A 282 -0.43 43.68 6.82
C ASP A 282 -1.24 42.46 7.28
N MET A 283 -0.55 41.33 7.43
CA MET A 283 -1.14 40.06 7.84
C MET A 283 -0.96 39.83 9.35
N THR A 284 -2.08 39.57 10.01
CA THR A 284 -2.12 38.91 11.31
C THR A 284 -2.36 37.41 11.12
N TRP A 285 -1.73 36.58 11.95
CA TRP A 285 -1.78 35.13 11.88
C TRP A 285 -2.02 34.54 13.27
N THR A 286 -2.94 33.59 13.39
CA THR A 286 -3.27 32.91 14.65
C THR A 286 -3.47 31.41 14.44
N SER A 287 -3.31 30.63 15.52
CA SER A 287 -3.67 29.21 15.58
C SER A 287 -4.72 29.02 16.68
N SER A 288 -5.74 28.19 16.42
CA SER A 288 -6.79 27.89 17.40
C SER A 288 -6.29 27.08 18.61
N ASP A 289 -5.25 26.26 18.42
CA ASP A 289 -4.54 25.58 19.51
C ASP A 289 -3.01 25.53 19.25
N PRO A 290 -2.24 26.46 19.84
CA PRO A 290 -0.78 26.46 19.82
C PRO A 290 -0.10 25.21 20.41
N LYS A 291 -0.82 24.30 21.08
CA LYS A 291 -0.28 23.02 21.56
C LYS A 291 -0.30 21.93 20.49
N ILE A 292 -1.13 22.09 19.45
CA ILE A 292 -1.25 21.17 18.32
C ILE A 292 -0.46 21.74 17.13
N VAL A 293 -0.62 23.04 16.84
CA VAL A 293 0.05 23.72 15.72
C VAL A 293 0.50 25.12 16.12
N THR A 294 1.79 25.41 16.01
CA THR A 294 2.35 26.77 16.18
C THR A 294 2.56 27.46 14.83
N VAL A 295 2.61 28.80 14.86
CA VAL A 295 2.81 29.64 13.67
C VAL A 295 3.89 30.67 13.95
N ALA A 296 4.88 30.75 13.06
CA ALA A 296 5.93 31.77 13.03
C ALA A 296 5.77 32.65 11.79
N LYS A 297 5.88 33.98 11.93
CA LYS A 297 5.75 34.93 10.81
C LYS A 297 7.08 35.06 10.08
N SER A 298 7.08 34.82 8.76
CA SER A 298 8.26 35.00 7.90
C SER A 298 7.82 35.73 6.62
N GLY A 299 7.79 37.06 6.69
CA GLY A 299 7.33 37.92 5.59
C GLY A 299 5.84 37.75 5.27
N THR A 300 5.55 37.49 3.99
CA THR A 300 4.21 37.31 3.41
C THR A 300 3.65 35.89 3.52
N GLN A 301 4.37 34.97 4.18
CA GLN A 301 3.95 33.61 4.48
C GLN A 301 3.99 33.34 5.99
N ALA A 302 3.18 32.37 6.42
CA ALA A 302 3.33 31.74 7.72
C ALA A 302 4.15 30.46 7.59
N GLU A 303 5.10 30.28 8.50
CA GLU A 303 5.72 28.98 8.75
C GLU A 303 4.94 28.30 9.88
N VAL A 304 4.42 27.11 9.59
CA VAL A 304 3.45 26.38 10.41
C VAL A 304 4.11 25.09 10.88
N THR A 305 4.16 24.87 12.19
CA THR A 305 4.84 23.72 12.81
C THR A 305 3.84 22.85 13.55
N ALA A 306 3.80 21.57 13.20
CA ALA A 306 3.00 20.56 13.88
C ALA A 306 3.68 20.14 15.20
N VAL A 307 3.06 20.49 16.33
CA VAL A 307 3.61 20.27 17.68
C VAL A 307 3.09 18.99 18.32
N LYS A 308 1.83 18.62 18.07
CA LYS A 308 1.20 17.42 18.63
C LYS A 308 0.07 16.90 17.76
N ALA A 309 -0.13 15.58 17.71
CA ALA A 309 -1.29 14.96 17.07
C ALA A 309 -2.63 15.54 17.54
N GLY A 310 -3.50 15.88 16.58
CA GLY A 310 -4.76 16.59 16.82
C GLY A 310 -5.16 17.44 15.61
N THR A 311 -6.10 18.37 15.80
CA THR A 311 -6.56 19.29 14.75
C THR A 311 -6.63 20.72 15.28
N ALA A 312 -6.09 21.68 14.52
CA ALA A 312 -6.16 23.10 14.83
C ALA A 312 -6.39 23.93 13.55
N GLU A 313 -7.02 25.09 13.68
CA GLU A 313 -7.27 26.01 12.56
C GLU A 313 -6.24 27.15 12.59
N VAL A 314 -5.49 27.30 11.50
CA VAL A 314 -4.61 28.45 11.27
C VAL A 314 -5.40 29.50 10.50
N THR A 315 -5.54 30.68 11.09
CA THR A 315 -6.26 31.82 10.50
C THR A 315 -5.28 32.89 10.09
N VAL A 316 -5.42 33.41 8.87
CA VAL A 316 -4.84 34.69 8.44
C VAL A 316 -5.94 35.75 8.41
N SER A 317 -5.62 36.98 8.80
CA SER A 317 -6.54 38.12 8.70
C SER A 317 -5.81 39.39 8.28
N ILE A 318 -6.42 40.12 7.35
CA ILE A 318 -5.95 41.38 6.76
C ILE A 318 -7.07 42.43 6.85
N ASN A 319 -6.72 43.71 6.77
CA ASN A 319 -7.67 44.76 6.41
C ASN A 319 -7.46 45.13 4.94
N ASN A 320 -8.52 45.21 4.14
CA ASN A 320 -8.42 45.72 2.76
C ASN A 320 -8.32 47.25 2.74
N ALA A 321 -8.11 47.84 1.55
CA ALA A 321 -7.97 49.29 1.37
C ALA A 321 -9.21 50.11 1.79
N GLU A 322 -10.38 49.46 1.91
CA GLU A 322 -11.64 50.07 2.36
C GLU A 322 -11.84 49.96 3.89
N GLY A 323 -10.89 49.35 4.62
CA GLY A 323 -10.98 49.11 6.06
C GLY A 323 -11.81 47.89 6.46
N THR A 324 -12.15 47.00 5.53
CA THR A 324 -12.88 45.76 5.80
C THR A 324 -11.92 44.63 6.18
N GLU A 325 -12.20 43.95 7.29
CA GLU A 325 -11.43 42.78 7.75
C GLU A 325 -11.79 41.54 6.92
N LEU A 326 -10.79 40.94 6.24
CA LEU A 326 -10.93 39.70 5.47
C LEU A 326 -10.12 38.58 6.12
N LYS A 327 -10.67 37.36 6.12
CA LYS A 327 -10.09 36.18 6.80
C LYS A 327 -10.08 34.96 5.91
N ALA A 328 -9.04 34.14 6.06
CA ALA A 328 -9.00 32.77 5.55
C ALA A 328 -8.56 31.81 6.65
N THR A 329 -9.16 30.63 6.69
CA THR A 329 -8.90 29.57 7.68
C THR A 329 -8.42 28.31 6.97
N CYS A 330 -7.31 27.73 7.45
CA CYS A 330 -6.81 26.43 7.04
C CYS A 330 -6.87 25.48 8.22
N LYS A 331 -7.64 24.39 8.09
CA LYS A 331 -7.77 23.36 9.13
C LYS A 331 -6.61 22.37 9.00
N VAL A 332 -5.64 22.50 9.88
CA VAL A 332 -4.45 21.64 9.95
C VAL A 332 -4.76 20.41 10.81
N THR A 333 -4.67 19.24 10.21
CA THR A 333 -4.77 17.95 10.90
C THR A 333 -3.38 17.38 11.08
N VAL A 334 -2.91 17.32 12.32
CA VAL A 334 -1.64 16.70 12.69
C VAL A 334 -1.89 15.23 12.98
N THR A 335 -1.37 14.38 12.10
CA THR A 335 -1.26 12.93 12.33
C THR A 335 -0.09 12.65 13.28
N ALA A 336 -0.28 11.71 14.21
CA ALA A 336 0.85 11.20 15.00
C ALA A 336 1.90 10.63 14.05
N SER A 337 3.17 10.97 14.27
CA SER A 337 4.25 10.58 13.36
C SER A 337 4.35 9.05 13.26
N GLU A 338 4.25 8.51 12.05
CA GLU A 338 4.34 7.07 11.80
C GLU A 338 5.70 6.55 12.26
N THR A 339 5.73 5.92 13.44
CA THR A 339 6.93 5.30 13.95
C THR A 339 7.26 4.05 13.14
N GLU A 340 8.41 4.06 12.46
CA GLU A 340 9.19 2.84 12.27
C GLU A 340 9.56 2.29 13.66
N ASN A 341 8.64 1.53 14.23
CA ASN A 341 8.89 0.68 15.37
C ASN A 341 9.55 -0.58 14.85
N LYS A 342 10.84 -0.76 15.18
CA LYS A 342 11.52 -2.05 15.03
C LYS A 342 10.81 -3.07 15.93
N THR A 343 9.84 -3.77 15.38
CA THR A 343 9.09 -4.81 16.10
C THR A 343 9.96 -6.06 16.23
N LEU A 344 10.24 -6.47 17.47
CA LEU A 344 10.76 -7.80 17.74
C LEU A 344 9.62 -8.82 17.57
N THR A 345 9.96 -9.99 17.05
CA THR A 345 9.05 -11.14 16.99
C THR A 345 8.59 -11.56 18.39
N ASP A 346 7.43 -12.21 18.49
CA ASP A 346 6.86 -12.57 19.80
C ASP A 346 7.83 -13.44 20.62
N GLY A 347 8.06 -13.07 21.87
CA GLY A 347 9.04 -13.72 22.76
C GLY A 347 9.67 -12.79 23.80
N ASN A 348 10.59 -13.35 24.59
CA ASN A 348 11.35 -12.63 25.61
C ASN A 348 12.77 -12.35 25.11
N TYR A 349 13.30 -11.17 25.44
CA TYR A 349 14.62 -10.69 25.04
C TYR A 349 15.31 -10.04 26.23
N GLN A 350 16.60 -10.34 26.43
CA GLN A 350 17.44 -9.54 27.31
C GLN A 350 17.94 -8.35 26.51
N VAL A 351 17.76 -7.14 27.06
CA VAL A 351 17.97 -5.87 26.36
C VAL A 351 18.76 -4.93 27.27
N ASP A 352 19.80 -4.30 26.72
CA ASP A 352 20.48 -3.20 27.39
C ASP A 352 19.62 -1.93 27.31
N VAL A 353 19.50 -1.24 28.45
CA VAL A 353 18.69 -0.04 28.60
C VAL A 353 19.57 1.11 29.05
N ASP A 354 19.81 2.09 28.16
CA ASP A 354 20.38 3.36 28.59
C ASP A 354 19.29 4.20 29.28
N THR A 355 19.74 4.98 30.25
CA THR A 355 18.92 5.73 31.21
C THR A 355 19.31 7.20 31.26
N GLY A 356 20.36 7.60 30.53
CA GLY A 356 20.93 8.95 30.50
C GLY A 356 21.51 9.46 31.82
N ASN A 357 21.34 8.73 32.93
CA ASN A 357 21.60 9.25 34.27
C ASN A 357 22.17 8.20 35.22
N LYS A 358 23.38 8.48 35.74
CA LYS A 358 24.12 7.60 36.68
C LYS A 358 23.35 7.28 37.98
N MET A 359 22.36 8.10 38.36
CA MET A 359 21.52 7.90 39.56
C MET A 359 20.19 7.19 39.26
N PHE A 360 19.98 6.67 38.04
CA PHE A 360 18.77 5.93 37.64
C PHE A 360 19.12 4.73 36.74
N LYS A 361 20.25 4.06 37.02
CA LYS A 361 20.75 2.99 36.17
C LYS A 361 19.90 1.72 36.27
N VAL A 362 19.46 1.20 35.12
CA VAL A 362 18.97 -0.19 34.97
C VAL A 362 20.16 -1.16 34.99
N THR A 363 19.99 -2.31 35.65
CA THR A 363 21.02 -3.37 35.77
C THR A 363 20.64 -4.70 35.13
N ASN A 364 19.35 -4.90 34.86
CA ASN A 364 18.82 -5.98 34.04
C ASN A 364 17.49 -5.53 33.42
N CYS A 365 17.18 -5.99 32.21
CA CYS A 365 15.89 -5.77 31.57
C CYS A 365 15.52 -7.00 30.74
N ILE A 366 14.32 -7.52 31.00
CA ILE A 366 13.65 -8.51 30.14
C ILE A 366 12.53 -7.79 29.42
N LEU A 367 12.68 -7.64 28.10
CA LEU A 367 11.66 -7.11 27.20
C LEU A 367 10.83 -8.28 26.65
N THR A 368 9.51 -8.23 26.80
CA THR A 368 8.58 -9.17 26.16
C THR A 368 7.89 -8.47 25.00
N SER A 369 7.87 -9.10 23.84
CA SER A 369 7.00 -8.77 22.71
C SER A 369 5.87 -9.81 22.64
N GLU A 370 4.61 -9.37 22.62
CA GLU A 370 3.44 -10.23 22.43
C GLU A 370 2.40 -9.51 21.58
N LYS A 371 2.01 -10.10 20.43
CA LYS A 371 0.98 -9.58 19.51
C LYS A 371 1.22 -8.12 19.11
N GLY A 372 2.48 -7.76 18.88
CA GLY A 372 2.90 -6.40 18.52
C GLY A 372 2.85 -5.37 19.67
N LYS A 373 2.61 -5.78 20.92
CA LYS A 373 2.76 -4.92 22.11
C LYS A 373 3.99 -5.34 22.89
N MET A 374 4.79 -4.36 23.33
CA MET A 374 5.99 -4.61 24.12
C MET A 374 5.85 -4.08 25.56
N TYR A 375 6.44 -4.82 26.51
CA TYR A 375 6.63 -4.36 27.88
C TYR A 375 7.98 -4.84 28.40
N ALA A 376 8.62 -4.04 29.26
CA ALA A 376 9.89 -4.37 29.87
C ALA A 376 9.75 -4.55 31.39
N VAL A 377 10.37 -5.61 31.89
CA VAL A 377 10.62 -5.84 33.32
C VAL A 377 12.03 -5.37 33.61
N ILE A 378 12.18 -4.17 34.18
CA ILE A 378 13.46 -3.51 34.44
C ILE A 378 13.85 -3.61 35.92
N THR A 379 15.13 -3.89 36.21
CA THR A 379 15.69 -3.95 37.57
C THR A 379 16.63 -2.78 37.81
N LEU A 380 16.31 -1.87 38.73
CA LEU A 380 17.18 -0.71 39.04
C LEU A 380 18.40 -1.09 39.88
N SER A 381 19.46 -0.29 39.77
CA SER A 381 20.71 -0.46 40.52
C SER A 381 20.60 -0.12 42.02
N GLY A 382 19.46 0.42 42.47
CA GLY A 382 19.26 0.85 43.84
C GLY A 382 17.80 1.20 44.14
N THR A 383 17.52 1.40 45.43
CA THR A 383 16.19 1.40 46.04
C THR A 383 15.68 2.81 46.39
N GLY A 384 16.24 3.86 45.75
CA GLY A 384 15.97 5.27 46.09
C GLY A 384 14.71 5.90 45.48
N TYR A 385 13.91 5.09 44.78
CA TYR A 385 12.66 5.46 44.12
C TYR A 385 11.61 4.39 44.42
N ASP A 386 10.35 4.76 44.56
CA ASP A 386 9.21 3.88 44.88
C ASP A 386 8.22 3.74 43.71
N TYR A 387 8.01 4.83 42.95
CA TYR A 387 7.09 4.88 41.83
C TYR A 387 7.75 5.37 40.55
N LEU A 388 7.35 4.80 39.42
CA LEU A 388 7.57 5.36 38.08
C LEU A 388 6.24 5.80 37.47
N TYR A 389 6.27 6.80 36.58
CA TYR A 389 5.11 7.24 35.80
C TYR A 389 5.53 7.50 34.35
N MET A 390 4.76 7.04 33.37
CA MET A 390 5.09 7.17 31.94
C MET A 390 4.67 8.55 31.43
N GLY A 391 5.61 9.49 31.40
CA GLY A 391 5.38 10.92 31.13
C GLY A 391 6.41 11.80 31.84
N SER A 392 6.11 13.10 31.98
CA SER A 392 6.98 14.04 32.71
C SER A 392 6.72 14.05 34.22
N ALA A 393 7.65 14.64 34.97
CA ALA A 393 7.51 14.87 36.41
C ALA A 393 6.44 15.91 36.77
N ALA A 394 5.93 16.69 35.81
CA ALA A 394 4.77 17.56 35.99
C ALA A 394 3.47 16.73 35.88
N ASP A 395 3.33 15.93 34.81
CA ASP A 395 2.18 15.03 34.62
C ASP A 395 2.03 14.07 35.82
N ALA A 396 3.15 13.51 36.28
CA ALA A 396 3.20 12.59 37.43
C ALA A 396 2.79 13.24 38.77
N ALA A 397 2.83 14.57 38.89
CA ALA A 397 2.39 15.29 40.08
C ALA A 397 0.88 15.61 40.08
N GLU A 398 0.24 15.59 38.90
CA GLU A 398 -1.21 15.77 38.74
C GLU A 398 -1.96 14.43 38.55
N ALA A 399 -1.25 13.37 38.14
CA ALA A 399 -1.80 12.03 37.94
C ALA A 399 -2.29 11.37 39.23
N ALA A 400 -3.26 10.45 39.10
CA ALA A 400 -3.78 9.70 40.23
C ALA A 400 -2.86 8.52 40.57
N ALA A 401 -2.77 8.17 41.87
CA ALA A 401 -1.88 7.08 42.34
C ALA A 401 -2.17 5.69 41.74
N LYS A 402 -3.31 5.50 41.06
CA LYS A 402 -3.62 4.30 40.27
C LYS A 402 -2.82 4.17 38.97
N ASP A 403 -2.24 5.27 38.50
CA ASP A 403 -1.48 5.38 37.24
C ASP A 403 0.04 5.29 37.49
N TYR A 404 0.44 5.12 38.75
CA TYR A 404 1.83 4.95 39.17
C TYR A 404 2.26 3.47 39.07
N ILE A 405 3.42 3.22 38.48
CA ILE A 405 4.05 1.89 38.40
C ILE A 405 4.86 1.69 39.69
N SER A 406 4.31 0.92 40.61
CA SER A 406 4.98 0.51 41.86
C SER A 406 6.07 -0.53 41.60
N TYR A 407 7.08 -0.59 42.48
CA TYR A 407 8.11 -1.63 42.43
C TYR A 407 7.66 -2.97 43.04
N VAL A 408 8.37 -4.04 42.67
CA VAL A 408 8.44 -5.31 43.40
C VAL A 408 9.91 -5.56 43.77
N ALA A 409 10.18 -6.03 45.00
CA ALA A 409 11.55 -6.36 45.41
C ALA A 409 11.97 -7.75 44.90
N ASP A 410 13.19 -7.89 44.40
CA ASP A 410 13.80 -9.19 44.07
C ASP A 410 14.41 -9.88 45.31
N GLU A 411 14.89 -11.12 45.14
CA GLU A 411 15.52 -11.91 46.21
C GLU A 411 16.81 -11.26 46.78
N ALA A 412 17.39 -10.29 46.06
CA ALA A 412 18.54 -9.49 46.49
C ALA A 412 18.15 -8.08 47.00
N GLY A 413 16.85 -7.80 47.14
CA GLY A 413 16.31 -6.52 47.63
C GLY A 413 16.36 -5.37 46.63
N LYS A 414 16.65 -5.61 45.34
CA LYS A 414 16.59 -4.59 44.28
C LYS A 414 15.16 -4.40 43.81
N TYR A 415 14.88 -3.22 43.26
CA TYR A 415 13.54 -2.85 42.81
C TYR A 415 13.34 -3.15 41.33
N ILE A 416 12.33 -3.96 41.04
CA ILE A 416 11.85 -4.34 39.72
C ILE A 416 10.58 -3.56 39.38
N TYR A 417 10.48 -3.05 38.15
CA TYR A 417 9.30 -2.37 37.63
C TYR A 417 8.87 -3.02 36.30
N LYS A 418 7.56 -3.06 36.03
CA LYS A 418 7.01 -3.47 34.72
C LYS A 418 6.50 -2.23 33.99
N VAL A 419 7.23 -1.79 32.97
CA VAL A 419 6.89 -0.59 32.16
C VAL A 419 6.40 -0.99 30.75
N PRO A 420 5.43 -0.27 30.16
CA PRO A 420 5.12 -0.41 28.74
C PRO A 420 6.30 0.10 27.90
N VAL A 421 6.49 -0.45 26.70
CA VAL A 421 7.54 -0.03 25.76
C VAL A 421 6.91 0.25 24.41
N GLU A 422 6.84 1.52 24.05
CA GLU A 422 6.13 1.98 22.83
C GLU A 422 7.03 1.99 21.59
N SER A 423 8.35 2.03 21.77
CA SER A 423 9.35 1.97 20.69
C SER A 423 10.72 1.50 21.19
N LEU A 424 11.59 1.04 20.29
CA LEU A 424 12.99 0.70 20.55
C LEU A 424 13.93 1.75 19.94
N ASP A 425 15.17 1.81 20.44
CA ASP A 425 16.22 2.79 20.08
C ASP A 425 15.85 4.27 20.26
N LYS A 426 14.73 4.57 20.95
CA LYS A 426 14.23 5.92 21.21
C LYS A 426 14.09 6.16 22.71
N GLY A 427 14.18 7.43 23.12
CA GLY A 427 14.02 7.84 24.51
C GLY A 427 12.57 7.91 24.94
N ILE A 428 12.11 6.92 25.71
CA ILE A 428 10.80 6.93 26.35
C ILE A 428 10.88 7.79 27.63
N ALA A 429 10.01 8.79 27.75
CA ALA A 429 9.91 9.65 28.93
C ALA A 429 9.30 8.88 30.11
N VAL A 430 9.93 9.00 31.28
CA VAL A 430 9.42 8.42 32.53
C VAL A 430 9.83 9.30 33.71
N ALA A 431 8.89 9.65 34.57
CA ALA A 431 9.16 10.29 35.85
C ALA A 431 9.45 9.22 36.90
N ALA A 432 10.42 9.48 37.79
CA ALA A 432 10.74 8.62 38.92
C ALA A 432 10.57 9.38 40.24
N HIS A 433 9.69 8.89 41.12
CA HIS A 433 9.44 9.47 42.44
C HIS A 433 10.53 9.06 43.42
N SER A 434 11.14 10.01 44.14
CA SER A 434 12.24 9.71 45.05
C SER A 434 11.82 9.74 46.52
N ILE A 435 11.77 8.56 47.14
CA ILE A 435 11.44 8.31 48.56
C ILE A 435 12.14 9.28 49.52
N LYS A 436 13.42 9.60 49.26
CA LYS A 436 14.23 10.47 50.15
C LYS A 436 13.88 11.97 50.04
N LYS A 437 13.18 12.39 48.98
CA LYS A 437 12.96 13.81 48.65
C LYS A 437 11.50 14.18 48.40
N ASP A 438 10.60 13.20 48.43
CA ASP A 438 9.15 13.37 48.19
C ASP A 438 8.88 14.19 46.91
N LYS A 439 9.56 13.78 45.82
CA LYS A 439 9.59 14.52 44.56
C LYS A 439 9.83 13.61 43.34
N TRP A 440 9.03 13.85 42.31
CA TRP A 440 9.22 13.35 40.96
C TRP A 440 10.41 13.98 40.24
N TYR A 441 11.07 13.18 39.40
CA TYR A 441 12.19 13.59 38.55
C TYR A 441 12.09 12.98 37.17
N ASP A 442 12.24 13.79 36.13
CA ASP A 442 12.29 13.32 34.74
C ASP A 442 13.50 12.41 34.48
N ARG A 443 13.24 11.32 33.78
CA ARG A 443 14.19 10.32 33.31
C ARG A 443 13.80 9.88 31.90
N THR A 444 14.68 9.10 31.29
CA THR A 444 14.51 8.56 29.95
C THR A 444 14.92 7.10 29.98
N LEU A 445 14.25 6.24 29.22
CA LEU A 445 14.64 4.86 28.97
C LEU A 445 14.84 4.65 27.47
N ILE A 446 15.99 4.15 27.06
CA ILE A 446 16.31 3.80 25.67
C ILE A 446 16.59 2.30 25.62
N PHE A 447 15.63 1.55 25.10
CA PHE A 447 15.72 0.09 24.95
C PHE A 447 16.45 -0.24 23.63
N SER A 448 17.69 -0.73 23.69
CA SER A 448 18.50 -0.90 22.48
C SER A 448 18.13 -2.16 21.70
N SER A 449 17.60 -2.01 20.49
CA SER A 449 17.28 -3.14 19.59
C SER A 449 18.53 -3.92 19.19
N ALA A 450 19.69 -3.25 19.10
CA ALA A 450 20.97 -3.88 18.75
C ALA A 450 21.52 -4.80 19.87
N SER A 451 21.07 -4.62 21.11
CA SER A 451 21.44 -5.47 22.24
C SER A 451 20.57 -6.71 22.42
N ALA A 452 19.43 -6.77 21.73
CA ALA A 452 18.32 -7.68 22.04
C ALA A 452 18.66 -9.15 21.78
N LYS A 453 18.96 -9.90 22.85
CA LYS A 453 19.26 -11.33 22.81
C LYS A 453 18.02 -12.13 23.22
N ARG A 454 17.46 -12.94 22.32
CA ARG A 454 16.26 -13.74 22.60
C ARG A 454 16.54 -14.74 23.72
N ILE A 455 15.78 -14.67 24.81
CA ILE A 455 15.88 -15.58 25.95
C ILE A 455 15.05 -16.82 25.61
N ILE A 456 15.74 -17.91 25.32
CA ILE A 456 15.13 -19.24 25.19
C ILE A 456 15.27 -19.93 26.54
N ALA A 457 14.19 -20.49 27.06
CA ALA A 457 14.23 -21.26 28.30
C ALA A 457 14.93 -22.62 28.09
N ASP A 458 15.43 -23.20 29.17
CA ASP A 458 16.00 -24.55 29.13
C ASP A 458 14.93 -25.61 28.74
N GLY A 459 15.34 -26.57 27.92
CA GLY A 459 14.50 -27.65 27.42
C GLY A 459 14.83 -28.09 26.00
N THR A 460 14.03 -29.02 25.49
CA THR A 460 14.17 -29.56 24.13
C THR A 460 13.12 -28.94 23.21
N TYR A 461 13.50 -28.59 21.98
CA TYR A 461 12.69 -27.84 21.03
C TYR A 461 12.78 -28.44 19.63
N GLN A 462 11.65 -28.50 18.92
CA GLN A 462 11.66 -28.70 17.48
C GLN A 462 12.08 -27.39 16.81
N VAL A 463 13.07 -27.41 15.91
CA VAL A 463 13.63 -26.23 15.25
C VAL A 463 13.65 -26.40 13.73
N ASN A 464 13.33 -25.32 13.01
CA ASN A 464 13.44 -25.28 11.55
C ASN A 464 14.89 -25.02 11.14
N ALA A 465 15.64 -26.06 10.76
CA ALA A 465 16.97 -25.90 10.18
C ALA A 465 16.92 -25.90 8.64
N GLU A 466 17.39 -24.81 8.04
CA GLU A 466 17.59 -24.66 6.59
C GLU A 466 19.03 -24.99 6.21
N ALA A 467 19.24 -25.58 5.02
CA ALA A 467 20.54 -26.10 4.59
C ALA A 467 20.90 -25.68 3.16
N GLY A 468 22.11 -25.13 3.00
CA GLY A 468 22.61 -24.61 1.73
C GLY A 468 23.08 -25.70 0.77
N GLY A 469 22.26 -26.03 -0.22
CA GLY A 469 22.66 -26.78 -1.42
C GLY A 469 21.81 -28.02 -1.71
N LYS A 470 21.44 -28.22 -2.98
CA LYS A 470 20.40 -29.18 -3.43
C LYS A 470 20.56 -30.65 -2.97
N MET A 471 21.77 -31.07 -2.61
CA MET A 471 22.10 -32.43 -2.16
C MET A 471 22.32 -32.56 -0.65
N PHE A 472 22.60 -31.47 0.06
CA PHE A 472 22.77 -31.46 1.52
C PHE A 472 21.46 -31.00 2.16
N ARG A 473 20.57 -31.96 2.46
CA ARG A 473 19.21 -31.69 2.92
C ARG A 473 19.01 -32.18 4.35
N VAL A 474 18.51 -31.30 5.20
CA VAL A 474 18.00 -31.64 6.54
C VAL A 474 16.57 -32.18 6.41
N THR A 475 16.26 -33.25 7.14
CA THR A 475 14.92 -33.86 7.23
C THR A 475 14.25 -33.61 8.58
N ASP A 476 15.04 -33.46 9.64
CA ASP A 476 14.58 -33.20 11.00
C ASP A 476 15.67 -32.47 11.80
N CYS A 477 15.29 -31.65 12.78
CA CYS A 477 16.21 -30.90 13.63
C CYS A 477 15.58 -30.63 15.01
N VAL A 478 16.24 -31.16 16.04
CA VAL A 478 15.85 -30.99 17.45
C VAL A 478 16.94 -30.23 18.18
N MET A 479 16.60 -29.05 18.72
CA MET A 479 17.50 -28.21 19.50
C MET A 479 17.34 -28.52 20.99
N THR A 480 18.44 -28.77 21.69
CA THR A 480 18.48 -28.77 23.15
C THR A 480 19.07 -27.45 23.64
N VAL A 481 18.37 -26.76 24.53
CA VAL A 481 18.85 -25.56 25.23
C VAL A 481 19.09 -25.91 26.69
N LYS A 482 20.31 -25.66 27.18
CA LYS A 482 20.70 -25.97 28.56
C LYS A 482 21.71 -24.94 29.09
N ASN A 483 21.41 -24.32 30.22
CA ASN A 483 22.18 -23.19 30.78
C ASN A 483 22.47 -22.09 29.72
N GLY A 484 21.55 -21.87 28.78
CA GLY A 484 21.73 -20.95 27.65
C GLY A 484 22.69 -21.40 26.53
N GLN A 485 23.31 -22.59 26.62
CA GLN A 485 23.99 -23.22 25.48
C GLN A 485 22.98 -23.97 24.60
N MET A 486 23.14 -23.87 23.28
CA MET A 486 22.26 -24.51 22.29
C MET A 486 23.02 -25.57 21.49
N THR A 487 22.43 -26.76 21.35
CA THR A 487 22.96 -27.85 20.51
C THR A 487 21.84 -28.44 19.66
N ALA A 488 22.04 -28.48 18.35
CA ALA A 488 21.08 -29.01 17.38
C ALA A 488 21.46 -30.43 16.95
N ALA A 489 20.55 -31.38 17.17
CA ALA A 489 20.59 -32.72 16.58
C ALA A 489 20.02 -32.63 15.15
N VAL A 490 20.90 -32.49 14.15
CA VAL A 490 20.54 -32.25 12.75
C VAL A 490 20.54 -33.57 11.96
N THR A 491 19.36 -34.02 11.54
CA THR A 491 19.18 -35.24 10.75
C THR A 491 19.19 -34.93 9.26
N LEU A 492 20.03 -35.64 8.49
CA LEU A 492 20.14 -35.49 7.04
C LEU A 492 19.35 -36.55 6.27
N SER A 493 18.89 -36.21 5.07
CA SER A 493 18.05 -37.06 4.21
C SER A 493 18.71 -38.34 3.64
N GLY A 494 19.87 -38.77 4.17
CA GLY A 494 20.57 -39.98 3.77
C GLY A 494 22.08 -39.93 3.98
N ARG A 495 22.76 -41.08 3.76
CA ARG A 495 24.18 -41.32 4.08
C ARG A 495 25.20 -40.68 3.12
N GLY A 496 24.85 -39.59 2.43
CA GLY A 496 25.70 -38.91 1.45
C GLY A 496 26.90 -38.15 2.05
N TYR A 497 26.77 -37.77 3.34
CA TYR A 497 27.77 -37.01 4.09
C TYR A 497 28.01 -37.72 5.42
N ASN A 498 29.25 -38.00 5.79
CA ASN A 498 29.58 -38.79 6.99
C ASN A 498 30.37 -38.03 8.08
N ARG A 499 30.74 -36.78 7.82
CA ARG A 499 31.46 -35.90 8.75
C ARG A 499 31.06 -34.44 8.50
N ILE A 500 31.01 -33.65 9.55
CA ILE A 500 30.85 -32.18 9.50
C ILE A 500 32.01 -31.54 10.26
N TYR A 501 32.51 -30.41 9.79
CA TYR A 501 33.50 -29.58 10.48
C TYR A 501 33.00 -28.13 10.51
N LEU A 502 33.17 -27.46 11.65
CA LEU A 502 32.67 -26.10 11.86
C LEU A 502 33.79 -25.09 11.56
N GLY A 503 33.82 -24.61 10.32
CA GLY A 503 34.82 -23.67 9.85
C GLY A 503 35.08 -23.80 8.35
N ASP A 504 36.25 -23.30 7.92
CA ASP A 504 36.66 -23.30 6.52
C ASP A 504 36.93 -24.74 5.99
N VAL A 505 36.46 -25.00 4.77
CA VAL A 505 36.62 -26.28 4.06
C VAL A 505 38.08 -26.68 3.82
N ASN A 506 38.99 -25.69 3.71
CA ASN A 506 40.42 -25.92 3.48
C ASN A 506 41.14 -26.43 4.75
N ASN A 507 40.63 -26.10 5.94
CA ASN A 507 41.19 -26.59 7.21
C ASN A 507 40.62 -27.97 7.60
N ALA A 508 39.49 -28.35 7.01
CA ALA A 508 38.72 -29.54 7.42
C ALA A 508 39.44 -30.87 7.14
N SER A 509 40.42 -30.96 6.24
CA SER A 509 41.20 -32.19 6.05
C SER A 509 42.21 -32.46 7.17
N ASP A 510 42.70 -31.42 7.83
CA ASP A 510 43.91 -31.47 8.64
C ASP A 510 43.59 -31.43 10.15
N ASP A 511 42.32 -31.21 10.51
CA ASP A 511 41.83 -31.01 11.88
C ASP A 511 40.87 -32.13 12.34
N GLU A 512 41.29 -33.40 12.19
CA GLU A 512 40.45 -34.60 12.47
C GLU A 512 39.86 -34.65 13.89
N LYS A 513 40.55 -34.07 14.87
CA LYS A 513 40.06 -33.93 16.27
C LYS A 513 38.78 -33.11 16.42
N ASN A 514 38.46 -32.26 15.44
CA ASN A 514 37.31 -31.35 15.43
C ASN A 514 36.19 -31.79 14.46
N TRP A 515 36.24 -33.04 13.97
CA TRP A 515 35.18 -33.60 13.12
C TRP A 515 33.98 -34.05 13.95
N ILE A 516 32.82 -33.46 13.66
CA ILE A 516 31.52 -33.93 14.14
C ILE A 516 31.15 -35.19 13.33
N LEU A 517 31.08 -36.32 14.02
CA LEU A 517 30.61 -37.60 13.51
C LEU A 517 29.11 -37.76 13.81
N PRO A 518 28.37 -38.63 13.08
CA PRO A 518 26.96 -38.85 13.35
C PRO A 518 26.72 -39.76 14.57
N ASP A 519 25.80 -39.35 15.44
CA ASP A 519 25.48 -40.01 16.73
C ASP A 519 24.82 -41.39 16.55
N SER A 520 24.03 -41.56 15.49
CA SER A 520 23.08 -42.68 15.38
C SER A 520 22.78 -43.11 13.95
N LEU A 521 22.31 -44.35 13.82
CA LEU A 521 21.99 -45.06 12.57
C LEU A 521 20.50 -45.46 12.49
N LEU A 522 19.61 -44.61 13.00
CA LEU A 522 18.17 -44.81 12.90
C LEU A 522 17.66 -44.57 11.46
N ALA A 523 16.85 -45.51 10.96
CA ALA A 523 16.10 -45.39 9.69
C ALA A 523 16.91 -44.88 8.46
N GLU A 524 18.15 -45.37 8.32
CA GLU A 524 19.08 -45.10 7.20
C GLU A 524 19.52 -43.64 6.99
N GLN A 525 19.24 -42.77 7.96
CA GLN A 525 19.69 -41.38 7.97
C GLN A 525 20.91 -41.22 8.90
N TYR A 526 21.51 -40.02 8.90
CA TYR A 526 22.57 -39.63 9.83
C TYR A 526 22.13 -38.38 10.58
N THR A 527 22.34 -38.38 11.90
CA THR A 527 22.06 -37.23 12.78
C THR A 527 23.36 -36.76 13.42
N PHE A 528 23.66 -35.46 13.33
CA PHE A 528 24.88 -34.83 13.85
C PHE A 528 24.55 -33.86 14.97
N GLN A 529 25.32 -33.84 16.06
CA GLN A 529 25.19 -32.83 17.11
C GLN A 529 26.02 -31.60 16.75
N ILE A 530 25.35 -30.50 16.43
CA ILE A 530 25.98 -29.24 16.02
C ILE A 530 25.77 -28.21 17.14
N PRO A 531 26.81 -27.73 17.85
CA PRO A 531 26.67 -26.58 18.74
C PRO A 531 26.27 -25.33 17.94
N VAL A 532 25.33 -24.55 18.47
CA VAL A 532 24.75 -23.39 17.79
C VAL A 532 24.98 -22.15 18.64
N GLU A 533 25.76 -21.20 18.13
CA GLU A 533 26.03 -19.93 18.85
C GLU A 533 24.86 -18.95 18.79
N LYS A 534 24.10 -18.98 17.70
CA LYS A 534 23.00 -18.04 17.41
C LYS A 534 21.93 -18.71 16.54
N LEU A 535 20.69 -18.25 16.69
CA LEU A 535 19.61 -18.54 15.74
C LEU A 535 19.51 -17.43 14.68
N ASP A 536 18.79 -17.72 13.60
CA ASP A 536 18.47 -16.81 12.47
C ASP A 536 19.68 -16.28 11.65
N GLU A 537 20.92 -16.49 12.12
CA GLU A 537 22.16 -16.24 11.36
C GLU A 537 22.64 -17.48 10.55
N VAL A 538 23.36 -17.21 9.46
CA VAL A 538 23.87 -18.26 8.54
C VAL A 538 25.22 -18.79 9.04
N MET A 539 25.20 -20.00 9.59
CA MET A 539 26.41 -20.79 9.89
C MET A 539 27.02 -21.34 8.59
N THR A 540 28.34 -21.24 8.45
CA THR A 540 29.10 -21.92 7.39
C THR A 540 29.76 -23.18 7.95
N ILE A 541 29.67 -24.30 7.23
CA ILE A 541 30.24 -25.59 7.62
C ILE A 541 30.98 -26.23 6.43
N ALA A 542 31.95 -27.09 6.73
CA ALA A 542 32.48 -28.05 5.78
C ALA A 542 31.83 -29.42 6.00
N VAL A 543 31.50 -30.12 4.92
CA VAL A 543 30.89 -31.46 4.97
C VAL A 543 31.70 -32.44 4.13
N HIS A 544 31.94 -33.66 4.64
CA HIS A 544 32.68 -34.68 3.91
C HIS A 544 31.74 -35.60 3.11
N THR A 545 31.85 -35.58 1.79
CA THR A 545 31.00 -36.35 0.87
C THR A 545 31.52 -37.79 0.70
N THR A 546 30.71 -38.79 1.05
CA THR A 546 31.11 -40.22 1.02
C THR A 546 31.42 -40.75 -0.38
N LYS A 547 30.73 -40.23 -1.42
CA LYS A 547 30.89 -40.68 -2.81
C LYS A 547 32.16 -40.15 -3.50
N SER A 548 32.62 -38.96 -3.14
CA SER A 548 33.77 -38.29 -3.77
C SER A 548 35.01 -38.26 -2.88
N ASN A 549 34.88 -38.58 -1.59
CA ASN A 549 35.92 -38.48 -0.57
C ASN A 549 36.60 -37.10 -0.56
N LYS A 550 35.77 -36.06 -0.51
CA LYS A 550 36.16 -34.65 -0.50
C LYS A 550 35.33 -33.87 0.50
N TRP A 551 35.93 -32.80 1.02
CA TRP A 551 35.23 -31.75 1.77
C TRP A 551 34.59 -30.75 0.81
N ASP A 552 33.41 -30.28 1.19
CA ASP A 552 32.56 -29.35 0.47
C ASP A 552 32.05 -28.26 1.44
N THR A 553 32.06 -26.98 1.06
CA THR A 553 31.40 -25.92 1.86
C THR A 553 29.87 -26.01 1.73
N ARG A 554 29.16 -25.90 2.84
CA ARG A 554 27.69 -25.76 2.92
C ARG A 554 27.35 -24.70 3.97
N THR A 555 26.07 -24.35 4.07
CA THR A 555 25.56 -23.51 5.15
C THR A 555 24.43 -24.20 5.90
N LEU A 556 24.21 -23.78 7.15
CA LEU A 556 23.04 -24.08 7.96
C LEU A 556 22.48 -22.78 8.55
N THR A 557 21.16 -22.67 8.65
CA THR A 557 20.49 -21.58 9.39
C THR A 557 19.46 -22.21 10.32
N PHE A 558 19.56 -21.93 11.62
CA PHE A 558 18.63 -22.43 12.62
C PHE A 558 17.59 -21.36 12.92
N HIS A 559 16.40 -21.47 12.31
CA HIS A 559 15.37 -20.44 12.42
C HIS A 559 14.67 -20.50 13.79
N SER A 560 14.59 -19.37 14.47
CA SER A 560 13.86 -19.23 15.74
C SER A 560 12.36 -18.99 15.54
N GLU A 561 11.94 -18.71 14.30
CA GLU A 561 10.54 -18.75 13.88
C GLU A 561 10.02 -20.20 13.77
N GLY A 562 8.86 -20.47 14.37
CA GLY A 562 8.28 -21.81 14.44
C GLY A 562 8.99 -22.78 15.40
N MET A 563 9.96 -22.30 16.18
CA MET A 563 10.60 -23.07 17.26
C MET A 563 9.55 -23.42 18.34
N THR A 564 9.33 -24.71 18.59
CA THR A 564 8.28 -25.19 19.53
C THR A 564 8.90 -26.05 20.61
N LYS A 565 8.60 -25.77 21.89
CA LYS A 565 9.10 -26.60 23.00
C LYS A 565 8.42 -27.96 22.98
N ILE A 566 9.22 -29.02 22.91
CA ILE A 566 8.78 -30.39 23.11
C ILE A 566 8.52 -30.54 24.61
N ALA A 567 7.31 -30.96 24.99
CA ALA A 567 6.89 -31.00 26.39
C ALA A 567 7.80 -31.92 27.22
N ASP A 568 8.24 -31.44 28.39
CA ASP A 568 9.16 -32.17 29.28
C ASP A 568 8.45 -33.41 29.86
N SER A 569 8.60 -34.56 29.20
CA SER A 569 8.04 -35.84 29.63
C SER A 569 8.80 -36.38 30.83
N ASN A 570 8.28 -36.09 32.03
CA ASN A 570 8.88 -36.44 33.32
C ASN A 570 9.28 -37.92 33.47
N HIS A 571 10.55 -38.22 33.17
CA HIS A 571 11.30 -39.28 33.85
C HIS A 571 12.72 -38.83 34.14
N GLY A 572 13.15 -39.00 35.39
CA GLY A 572 14.34 -38.36 35.92
C GLY A 572 15.58 -39.24 35.93
N ASN A 573 16.71 -38.60 35.62
CA ASN A 573 18.09 -39.03 35.86
C ASN A 573 18.59 -40.25 35.06
N ALA A 574 19.91 -40.34 34.93
CA ALA A 574 20.57 -41.27 34.03
C ALA A 574 20.70 -42.69 34.61
N SER A 575 20.23 -43.67 33.84
CA SER A 575 20.82 -45.03 33.82
C SER A 575 20.74 -45.60 32.42
N ASN A 576 21.78 -46.35 32.04
CA ASN A 576 21.76 -47.19 30.85
C ASN A 576 20.89 -48.44 31.08
N GLY A 577 20.27 -48.98 30.03
CA GLY A 577 19.81 -50.37 29.98
C GLY A 577 18.31 -50.65 30.05
N ASN A 578 17.79 -51.20 28.94
CA ASN A 578 16.74 -52.20 28.83
C ASN A 578 15.37 -52.03 29.54
N ASN A 579 14.36 -51.82 28.70
CA ASN A 579 13.43 -52.91 28.39
C ASN A 579 13.56 -53.16 26.86
N GLY A 580 13.82 -54.34 26.28
CA GLY A 580 13.74 -55.73 26.76
C GLY A 580 13.01 -56.53 25.67
N SER A 581 13.68 -56.94 24.59
CA SER A 581 14.11 -58.34 24.28
C SER A 581 12.95 -59.35 24.09
N ASN A 582 13.01 -60.35 23.20
CA ASN A 582 14.13 -61.02 22.50
C ASN A 582 13.66 -61.44 21.07
N GLY A 583 14.51 -61.53 20.03
CA GLY A 583 15.34 -62.71 19.67
C GLY A 583 14.59 -63.68 18.72
N SER A 584 15.17 -64.39 17.75
CA SER A 584 16.57 -64.55 17.26
C SER A 584 16.56 -65.01 15.76
N LEU A 585 17.71 -65.38 15.19
CA LEU A 585 17.91 -65.68 13.75
C LEU A 585 18.07 -67.17 13.39
N THR A 586 17.43 -67.60 12.29
CA THR A 586 17.73 -68.80 11.42
C THR A 586 17.65 -70.22 12.05
N PRO A 587 17.65 -71.33 11.27
CA PRO A 587 17.50 -71.51 9.80
C PRO A 587 16.21 -72.26 9.39
N GLY A 588 16.02 -72.54 8.09
CA GLY A 588 14.72 -72.96 7.50
C GLY A 588 14.39 -74.47 7.51
N GLY A 589 13.16 -74.80 7.06
CA GLY A 589 12.65 -76.16 6.89
C GLY A 589 11.33 -76.24 6.10
N ASN A 590 11.13 -77.37 5.40
CA ASN A 590 9.96 -77.78 4.61
C ASN A 590 8.65 -77.87 5.45
N ASN A 591 7.41 -77.96 4.91
CA ASN A 591 6.99 -78.54 3.62
C ASN A 591 5.57 -78.12 3.14
N ASN A 592 5.24 -78.47 1.88
CA ASN A 592 3.90 -78.80 1.33
C ASN A 592 2.78 -77.75 1.14
N ASN A 593 2.67 -77.30 -0.13
CA ASN A 593 1.45 -77.13 -0.96
C ASN A 593 0.48 -78.34 -0.83
N PRO A 594 -0.88 -78.28 -1.05
CA PRO A 594 -1.64 -77.51 -2.07
C PRO A 594 -2.85 -76.70 -1.53
N GLY A 595 -3.63 -75.94 -2.33
CA GLY A 595 -3.61 -75.64 -3.77
C GLY A 595 -5.01 -75.24 -4.29
N ASN A 596 -5.15 -75.00 -5.61
CA ASN A 596 -6.33 -74.42 -6.33
C ASN A 596 -6.66 -72.95 -5.96
N THR A 597 -6.86 -71.99 -6.86
CA THR A 597 -7.59 -71.89 -8.17
C THR A 597 -9.12 -71.97 -8.05
N SER A 598 -9.93 -71.38 -8.93
CA SER A 598 -9.86 -70.12 -9.74
C SER A 598 -11.25 -69.86 -10.38
N ASN A 599 -11.45 -68.69 -11.01
CA ASN A 599 -12.53 -68.37 -11.96
C ASN A 599 -14.02 -68.45 -11.50
N GLY A 600 -14.91 -67.76 -12.24
CA GLY A 600 -16.35 -68.10 -12.23
C GLY A 600 -17.36 -66.99 -12.52
N ASN A 601 -17.32 -66.33 -13.68
CA ASN A 601 -18.41 -65.43 -14.10
C ASN A 601 -19.69 -66.18 -14.49
N ASN A 602 -20.84 -65.83 -13.89
CA ASN A 602 -22.05 -65.34 -14.58
C ASN A 602 -23.11 -64.92 -13.55
N SER A 603 -23.64 -63.70 -13.56
CA SER A 603 -24.56 -63.08 -14.53
C SER A 603 -26.02 -63.52 -14.35
N GLY A 604 -26.87 -62.57 -13.95
CA GLY A 604 -28.30 -62.74 -13.69
C GLY A 604 -28.99 -61.40 -13.46
N SER A 605 -29.48 -60.79 -14.55
CA SER A 605 -30.18 -59.48 -14.53
C SER A 605 -31.63 -59.67 -14.04
N THR A 606 -32.23 -58.77 -13.25
CA THR A 606 -32.68 -57.44 -13.66
C THR A 606 -33.17 -56.63 -12.45
N GLY A 607 -33.11 -55.29 -12.52
CA GLY A 607 -33.59 -54.42 -11.43
C GLY A 607 -33.24 -52.95 -11.61
N SER A 608 -33.75 -52.31 -12.66
CA SER A 608 -33.40 -50.92 -12.98
C SER A 608 -34.06 -49.91 -12.04
N ASN A 609 -33.27 -49.01 -11.46
CA ASN A 609 -33.76 -47.70 -11.04
C ASN A 609 -32.64 -46.65 -11.17
N ASN A 610 -32.82 -45.67 -12.04
CA ASN A 610 -31.81 -44.68 -12.38
C ASN A 610 -31.81 -43.50 -11.39
N GLY A 611 -30.85 -43.50 -10.46
CA GLY A 611 -30.66 -42.47 -9.43
C GLY A 611 -29.24 -41.91 -9.39
N ASN A 612 -28.72 -41.42 -10.53
CA ASN A 612 -27.32 -40.97 -10.65
C ASN A 612 -27.00 -39.64 -9.93
N THR A 613 -26.79 -39.66 -8.61
CA THR A 613 -26.01 -38.63 -7.89
C THR A 613 -25.40 -39.19 -6.59
N GLY A 614 -24.13 -38.86 -6.30
CA GLY A 614 -23.55 -39.00 -4.96
C GLY A 614 -22.52 -40.12 -4.77
N ASN A 615 -21.30 -39.94 -5.28
CA ASN A 615 -20.17 -40.82 -4.96
C ASN A 615 -19.50 -40.38 -3.66
N ASN A 616 -20.05 -40.80 -2.51
CA ASN A 616 -19.57 -40.38 -1.18
C ASN A 616 -18.54 -41.36 -0.61
N THR A 617 -17.28 -40.94 -0.49
CA THR A 617 -16.19 -41.77 0.05
C THR A 617 -16.32 -41.90 1.57
N THR A 618 -16.82 -43.04 2.04
CA THR A 618 -17.11 -43.27 3.47
C THR A 618 -15.86 -43.23 4.35
N ASN A 619 -15.93 -42.51 5.47
CA ASN A 619 -14.91 -42.54 6.52
C ASN A 619 -14.79 -43.96 7.09
N ASN A 620 -13.57 -44.49 7.15
CA ASN A 620 -13.25 -45.84 7.62
C ASN A 620 -12.79 -45.90 9.08
N GLY A 621 -12.84 -44.78 9.82
CA GLY A 621 -12.48 -44.70 11.24
C GLY A 621 -10.98 -44.89 11.56
N LYS A 622 -10.15 -45.15 10.56
CA LYS A 622 -8.70 -45.38 10.71
C LYS A 622 -7.93 -44.09 10.44
N PRO A 623 -6.89 -43.73 11.23
CA PRO A 623 -6.05 -42.59 10.92
C PRO A 623 -5.31 -42.83 9.60
N ASP A 624 -5.29 -41.81 8.73
CA ASP A 624 -4.43 -41.83 7.56
C ASP A 624 -3.06 -41.26 7.92
N LYS A 625 -2.00 -41.76 7.27
CA LYS A 625 -0.66 -41.18 7.39
C LYS A 625 -0.54 -39.99 6.46
N GLU A 626 0.24 -38.99 6.88
CA GLU A 626 0.61 -37.84 6.05
C GLU A 626 1.16 -38.29 4.69
N SER A 627 0.83 -37.56 3.63
CA SER A 627 1.40 -37.76 2.30
C SER A 627 2.91 -37.60 2.36
N LYS A 628 3.65 -38.46 1.64
CA LYS A 628 5.10 -38.25 1.43
C LYS A 628 5.33 -36.86 0.83
N TYR A 629 6.33 -36.13 1.34
CA TYR A 629 6.63 -34.78 0.87
C TYR A 629 8.13 -34.51 0.69
N GLU A 630 8.44 -33.42 -0.02
CA GLU A 630 9.73 -32.72 0.07
C GLU A 630 9.49 -31.22 0.30
N SER A 631 10.54 -30.45 0.63
CA SER A 631 10.42 -29.01 0.86
C SER A 631 10.18 -28.25 -0.46
N ASP A 632 9.23 -27.31 -0.46
CA ASP A 632 9.01 -26.42 -1.59
C ASP A 632 9.99 -25.24 -1.53
N LEU A 633 11.18 -25.43 -2.12
CA LEU A 633 12.25 -24.44 -2.15
C LEU A 633 11.83 -23.08 -2.75
N ASN A 634 10.73 -23.02 -3.49
CA ASN A 634 10.18 -21.78 -4.07
C ASN A 634 9.19 -21.05 -3.14
N LYS A 635 8.89 -21.59 -1.95
CA LYS A 635 7.93 -21.04 -0.96
C LYS A 635 6.56 -20.71 -1.58
N SER A 636 6.07 -21.53 -2.52
CA SER A 636 4.83 -21.28 -3.30
C SER A 636 3.55 -21.36 -2.46
N THR A 637 3.64 -21.87 -1.23
CA THR A 637 2.58 -21.84 -0.20
C THR A 637 3.18 -21.46 1.14
N ALA A 638 2.44 -20.71 1.95
CA ALA A 638 2.85 -20.38 3.31
C ALA A 638 2.89 -21.64 4.20
N ARG A 639 3.62 -21.56 5.32
CA ARG A 639 3.41 -22.48 6.47
C ARG A 639 1.99 -22.29 7.01
N VAL A 640 1.39 -23.34 7.56
CA VAL A 640 0.08 -23.31 8.24
C VAL A 640 0.23 -23.86 9.64
N ASN A 641 -0.46 -23.29 10.63
CA ASN A 641 -0.39 -23.79 12.00
C ASN A 641 -1.35 -24.98 12.17
N SER A 642 -0.83 -26.20 11.99
CA SER A 642 -1.61 -27.44 12.16
C SER A 642 -1.94 -27.77 13.63
N ALA A 643 -1.41 -27.04 14.61
CA ALA A 643 -1.65 -27.33 16.03
C ALA A 643 -3.13 -27.13 16.41
N THR A 644 -3.67 -28.05 17.21
CA THR A 644 -5.07 -28.03 17.65
C THR A 644 -5.22 -28.51 19.09
N GLY A 645 -6.25 -27.99 19.77
CA GLY A 645 -6.69 -28.46 21.09
C GLY A 645 -7.61 -29.68 21.05
N LEU A 646 -7.89 -30.25 19.86
CA LEU A 646 -8.54 -31.55 19.72
C LEU A 646 -7.64 -32.66 20.25
N LYS A 647 -8.26 -33.78 20.66
CA LYS A 647 -7.53 -35.00 21.05
C LYS A 647 -7.07 -35.74 19.81
N ASP A 648 -6.00 -36.51 19.93
CA ASP A 648 -5.56 -37.44 18.89
C ASP A 648 -6.69 -38.41 18.53
N GLY A 649 -6.98 -38.56 17.23
CA GLY A 649 -8.17 -39.25 16.75
C GLY A 649 -8.50 -39.01 15.28
N VAL A 650 -9.66 -39.49 14.84
CA VAL A 650 -10.15 -39.35 13.46
C VAL A 650 -11.52 -38.68 13.48
N TYR A 651 -11.61 -37.53 12.84
CA TYR A 651 -12.78 -36.67 12.79
C TYR A 651 -13.35 -36.63 11.37
N THR A 652 -14.68 -36.68 11.23
CA THR A 652 -15.33 -36.22 9.99
C THR A 652 -15.50 -34.71 10.12
N PRO A 653 -15.07 -33.89 9.13
CA PRO A 653 -15.29 -32.44 9.20
C PRO A 653 -16.79 -32.12 9.13
N ASP A 654 -17.26 -31.22 10.01
CA ASP A 654 -18.65 -30.74 10.04
C ASP A 654 -19.00 -29.97 8.76
N SER A 655 -18.01 -29.30 8.16
CA SER A 655 -18.08 -28.87 6.76
C SER A 655 -16.69 -28.79 6.12
N PHE A 656 -16.67 -28.91 4.80
CA PHE A 656 -15.51 -28.62 3.97
C PHE A 656 -15.94 -27.71 2.82
N SER A 657 -15.20 -26.62 2.61
CA SER A 657 -15.45 -25.66 1.53
C SER A 657 -14.14 -25.17 0.92
N TRP A 658 -14.20 -24.64 -0.29
CA TRP A 658 -13.01 -24.24 -1.05
C TRP A 658 -13.35 -23.28 -2.19
N SER A 659 -12.36 -22.52 -2.65
CA SER A 659 -12.42 -21.60 -3.79
C SER A 659 -11.16 -21.72 -4.68
N GLY A 660 -11.19 -21.10 -5.86
CA GLY A 660 -10.09 -21.12 -6.84
C GLY A 660 -10.24 -22.16 -7.96
N GLY A 661 -9.35 -22.07 -8.96
CA GLY A 661 -9.33 -22.93 -10.14
C GLY A 661 -10.52 -22.78 -11.10
N THR A 662 -10.57 -23.62 -12.14
CA THR A 662 -11.47 -23.47 -13.30
C THR A 662 -12.88 -24.07 -13.12
N GLY A 663 -13.31 -24.35 -11.88
CA GLY A 663 -14.63 -24.92 -11.56
C GLY A 663 -14.92 -26.36 -12.05
N LYS A 664 -14.05 -26.96 -12.88
CA LYS A 664 -14.26 -28.30 -13.48
C LYS A 664 -13.94 -29.47 -12.55
N VAL A 665 -13.02 -29.30 -11.60
CA VAL A 665 -12.68 -30.31 -10.60
C VAL A 665 -13.53 -30.13 -9.35
N ARG A 666 -13.95 -31.22 -8.72
CA ARG A 666 -14.49 -31.21 -7.36
C ARG A 666 -13.36 -31.57 -6.39
N ILE A 667 -13.17 -30.74 -5.37
CA ILE A 667 -12.33 -31.04 -4.21
C ILE A 667 -13.27 -31.40 -3.04
N SER A 668 -12.92 -32.41 -2.26
CA SER A 668 -13.59 -32.76 -1.00
C SER A 668 -12.56 -33.09 0.09
N CYS A 669 -12.96 -32.96 1.36
CA CYS A 669 -12.25 -33.57 2.48
C CYS A 669 -13.12 -34.68 3.07
N SER A 670 -12.58 -35.89 3.20
CA SER A 670 -13.33 -37.06 3.72
C SER A 670 -13.20 -37.25 5.23
N LYS A 671 -12.06 -36.84 5.80
CA LYS A 671 -11.75 -36.89 7.24
C LYS A 671 -10.53 -36.03 7.57
N VAL A 672 -10.44 -35.63 8.84
CA VAL A 672 -9.26 -35.05 9.49
C VAL A 672 -8.70 -36.09 10.46
N THR A 673 -7.39 -36.30 10.43
CA THR A 673 -6.67 -37.07 11.45
C THR A 673 -5.94 -36.08 12.36
N VAL A 674 -6.09 -36.23 13.68
CA VAL A 674 -5.29 -35.50 14.67
C VAL A 674 -4.29 -36.45 15.29
N THR A 675 -3.01 -36.06 15.35
CA THR A 675 -1.93 -36.88 15.92
C THR A 675 -0.82 -35.99 16.45
N GLY A 676 -0.36 -36.22 17.68
CA GLY A 676 0.59 -35.35 18.38
C GLY A 676 0.07 -33.91 18.54
N GLY A 677 -1.25 -33.72 18.66
CA GLY A 677 -1.88 -32.40 18.68
C GLY A 677 -1.86 -31.64 17.34
N GLN A 678 -1.49 -32.28 16.23
CA GLN A 678 -1.47 -31.69 14.88
C GLN A 678 -2.58 -32.25 14.00
N ALA A 679 -3.26 -31.40 13.22
CA ALA A 679 -4.37 -31.75 12.35
C ALA A 679 -3.94 -31.91 10.87
N TYR A 680 -4.36 -33.03 10.27
CA TYR A 680 -4.08 -33.40 8.88
C TYR A 680 -5.37 -33.72 8.13
N ALA A 681 -5.67 -33.01 7.04
CA ALA A 681 -6.87 -33.21 6.24
C ALA A 681 -6.61 -34.17 5.07
N THR A 682 -7.54 -35.11 4.85
CA THR A 682 -7.54 -36.02 3.70
C THR A 682 -8.27 -35.35 2.55
N ILE A 683 -7.54 -34.67 1.66
CA ILE A 683 -8.06 -33.89 0.53
C ILE A 683 -8.08 -34.74 -0.74
N THR A 684 -9.25 -34.88 -1.35
CA THR A 684 -9.48 -35.66 -2.58
C THR A 684 -9.89 -34.75 -3.74
N PHE A 685 -9.18 -34.87 -4.86
CA PHE A 685 -9.52 -34.23 -6.14
C PHE A 685 -10.23 -35.24 -7.04
N SER A 686 -11.34 -34.84 -7.69
CA SER A 686 -12.11 -35.66 -8.64
C SER A 686 -11.42 -35.81 -10.02
N SER A 687 -10.11 -36.06 -10.01
CA SER A 687 -9.30 -36.32 -11.19
C SER A 687 -8.05 -37.11 -10.83
N THR A 688 -7.71 -38.10 -11.64
CA THR A 688 -6.50 -38.93 -11.51
C THR A 688 -5.22 -38.20 -11.96
N HIS A 689 -5.36 -37.06 -12.63
CA HIS A 689 -4.25 -36.30 -13.24
C HIS A 689 -3.53 -35.34 -12.29
N TYR A 690 -3.93 -35.26 -11.02
CA TYR A 690 -3.17 -34.49 -10.02
C TYR A 690 -1.92 -35.26 -9.61
N GLN A 691 -0.77 -34.60 -9.66
CA GLN A 691 0.55 -35.24 -9.50
C GLN A 691 1.21 -34.90 -8.16
N TYR A 692 1.01 -33.68 -7.66
CA TYR A 692 1.33 -33.26 -6.30
C TYR A 692 0.40 -32.11 -5.87
N VAL A 693 0.40 -31.82 -4.57
CA VAL A 693 -0.21 -30.62 -3.97
C VAL A 693 0.84 -29.93 -3.12
N LYS A 694 1.13 -28.66 -3.37
CA LYS A 694 1.90 -27.83 -2.44
C LYS A 694 1.00 -27.32 -1.33
N ALA A 695 1.48 -27.40 -0.09
CA ALA A 695 0.83 -26.88 1.12
C ALA A 695 1.89 -26.77 2.23
N ASN A 696 1.69 -25.94 3.26
CA ASN A 696 2.59 -25.85 4.42
C ASN A 696 4.10 -25.68 4.08
N GLY A 697 4.44 -24.98 2.99
CA GLY A 697 5.83 -24.86 2.50
C GLY A 697 6.46 -26.15 1.95
N ASN A 698 5.67 -27.19 1.72
CA ASN A 698 6.09 -28.52 1.26
C ASN A 698 5.36 -28.92 -0.04
N VAL A 699 5.93 -29.87 -0.79
CA VAL A 699 5.34 -30.52 -1.98
C VAL A 699 4.86 -31.93 -1.59
N TYR A 700 3.55 -32.14 -1.47
CA TYR A 700 2.94 -33.40 -1.07
C TYR A 700 2.57 -34.29 -2.27
N TYR A 701 2.99 -35.55 -2.23
CA TYR A 701 2.65 -36.58 -3.23
C TYR A 701 1.37 -37.35 -2.86
N PRO A 702 0.68 -38.00 -3.81
CA PRO A 702 -0.58 -38.70 -3.55
C PRO A 702 -0.46 -39.77 -2.47
N SER A 703 -1.33 -39.74 -1.46
CA SER A 703 -1.49 -40.82 -0.48
C SER A 703 -2.22 -42.02 -1.10
N SER A 704 -3.11 -41.75 -2.07
CA SER A 704 -3.80 -42.77 -2.87
C SER A 704 -4.26 -42.22 -4.23
N LYS A 705 -4.43 -43.11 -5.20
CA LYS A 705 -5.16 -42.86 -6.46
C LYS A 705 -6.19 -43.96 -6.66
N THR A 706 -7.37 -43.57 -7.15
CA THR A 706 -8.42 -44.50 -7.61
C THR A 706 -8.53 -44.42 -9.14
N GLY A 707 -9.47 -45.16 -9.74
CA GLY A 707 -9.78 -45.01 -11.17
C GLY A 707 -10.38 -43.65 -11.57
N SER A 708 -10.77 -42.79 -10.61
CA SER A 708 -11.44 -41.50 -10.87
C SER A 708 -10.98 -40.32 -10.01
N SER A 709 -10.13 -40.54 -9.01
CA SER A 709 -9.69 -39.51 -8.05
C SER A 709 -8.25 -39.68 -7.58
N THR A 710 -7.68 -38.58 -7.06
CA THR A 710 -6.38 -38.54 -6.39
C THR A 710 -6.57 -37.94 -5.00
N SER A 711 -5.97 -38.53 -3.96
CA SER A 711 -6.04 -38.03 -2.59
C SER A 711 -4.66 -37.72 -2.03
N PHE A 712 -4.62 -36.74 -1.14
CA PHE A 712 -3.45 -36.24 -0.42
C PHE A 712 -3.82 -36.11 1.06
N VAL A 713 -2.86 -36.31 1.97
CA VAL A 713 -3.07 -36.07 3.41
C VAL A 713 -2.08 -34.99 3.83
N ILE A 714 -2.58 -33.80 4.10
CA ILE A 714 -1.77 -32.59 4.30
C ILE A 714 -2.08 -31.93 5.64
N PRO A 715 -1.11 -31.28 6.32
CA PRO A 715 -1.38 -30.45 7.49
C PRO A 715 -2.35 -29.33 7.15
N VAL A 716 -3.27 -29.02 8.06
CA VAL A 716 -4.19 -27.88 7.93
C VAL A 716 -4.38 -27.16 9.25
N GLU A 717 -4.46 -25.83 9.20
CA GLU A 717 -4.97 -25.03 10.29
C GLU A 717 -6.50 -25.09 10.31
N LEU A 718 -7.06 -25.75 11.32
CA LEU A 718 -8.51 -25.97 11.41
C LEU A 718 -9.27 -24.65 11.61
N ASN A 719 -10.48 -24.58 11.04
CA ASN A 719 -11.37 -23.43 11.09
C ASN A 719 -10.77 -22.13 10.48
N LYS A 720 -9.74 -22.24 9.63
CA LYS A 720 -9.16 -21.12 8.86
C LYS A 720 -8.96 -21.46 7.37
N ASN A 721 -8.68 -20.41 6.59
CA ASN A 721 -8.28 -20.52 5.20
C ASN A 721 -6.88 -21.11 5.06
N ASN A 722 -6.76 -22.20 4.31
CA ASN A 722 -5.50 -22.87 3.99
C ASN A 722 -5.24 -22.74 2.48
N THR A 723 -4.10 -22.17 2.10
CA THR A 723 -3.68 -22.09 0.69
C THR A 723 -3.02 -23.39 0.24
N ILE A 724 -3.49 -23.96 -0.87
CA ILE A 724 -2.87 -25.13 -1.52
C ILE A 724 -2.66 -24.88 -3.03
N VAL A 725 -1.68 -25.54 -3.64
CA VAL A 725 -1.45 -25.46 -5.09
C VAL A 725 -1.34 -26.87 -5.68
N GLY A 726 -2.37 -27.29 -6.43
CA GLY A 726 -2.42 -28.61 -7.05
C GLY A 726 -1.87 -28.59 -8.47
N MET A 727 -0.88 -29.44 -8.78
CA MET A 727 -0.37 -29.60 -10.14
C MET A 727 -1.13 -30.69 -10.89
N THR A 728 -1.66 -30.36 -12.06
CA THR A 728 -2.43 -31.28 -12.93
C THR A 728 -1.86 -31.36 -14.35
N THR A 729 -1.91 -32.55 -14.93
CA THR A 729 -1.50 -32.83 -16.33
C THR A 729 -2.67 -32.97 -17.30
N ALA A 730 -3.91 -32.72 -16.84
CA ALA A 730 -5.14 -32.94 -17.62
C ALA A 730 -5.35 -31.99 -18.82
N MET A 731 -4.48 -31.00 -19.03
CA MET A 731 -4.65 -29.91 -20.00
C MET A 731 -3.55 -29.89 -21.07
N SER A 732 -3.05 -31.07 -21.46
CA SER A 732 -1.95 -31.31 -22.41
C SER A 732 -0.56 -30.82 -21.97
N ALA A 733 -0.49 -29.75 -21.17
CA ALA A 733 0.68 -29.35 -20.40
C ALA A 733 0.43 -29.50 -18.89
N ALA A 734 1.51 -29.45 -18.10
CA ALA A 734 1.42 -29.42 -16.65
C ALA A 734 1.10 -28.00 -16.17
N HIS A 735 0.09 -27.85 -15.31
CA HIS A 735 -0.30 -26.57 -14.72
C HIS A 735 -0.46 -26.70 -13.21
N GLU A 736 0.18 -25.79 -12.48
CA GLU A 736 -0.11 -25.53 -11.07
C GLU A 736 -1.36 -24.64 -10.95
N ILE A 737 -2.32 -25.04 -10.10
CA ILE A 737 -3.56 -24.30 -9.87
C ILE A 737 -3.68 -24.02 -8.37
N LYS A 738 -3.76 -22.73 -8.00
CA LYS A 738 -3.97 -22.28 -6.61
C LYS A 738 -5.44 -22.46 -6.21
N TYR A 739 -5.64 -22.97 -5.00
CA TYR A 739 -6.92 -23.08 -4.31
C TYR A 739 -6.78 -22.57 -2.87
N THR A 740 -7.89 -22.10 -2.31
CA THR A 740 -8.01 -21.92 -0.86
C THR A 740 -9.04 -22.93 -0.35
N ILE A 741 -8.71 -23.67 0.71
CA ILE A 741 -9.60 -24.63 1.36
C ILE A 741 -9.91 -24.19 2.79
N PHE A 742 -11.08 -24.54 3.29
CA PHE A 742 -11.52 -24.30 4.65
C PHE A 742 -12.06 -25.61 5.23
N VAL A 743 -11.52 -26.05 6.36
CA VAL A 743 -11.84 -27.31 7.03
C VAL A 743 -12.46 -26.99 8.38
N TYR A 744 -13.77 -27.21 8.52
CA TYR A 744 -14.50 -26.86 9.73
C TYR A 744 -14.72 -28.06 10.64
N ILE A 745 -14.41 -27.91 11.94
CA ILE A 745 -14.78 -28.82 13.01
C ILE A 745 -15.36 -28.00 14.17
N ALA A 746 -16.63 -28.25 14.51
CA ALA A 746 -17.38 -27.52 15.52
C ALA A 746 -16.82 -27.73 16.94
N GLU A 747 -16.29 -28.93 17.25
CA GLU A 747 -15.61 -29.20 18.53
C GLU A 747 -14.33 -28.35 18.69
N ALA A 748 -13.60 -28.11 17.59
CA ALA A 748 -12.44 -27.20 17.58
C ALA A 748 -12.84 -25.72 17.64
N ALA A 749 -14.06 -25.38 17.19
CA ALA A 749 -14.60 -24.02 17.19
C ALA A 749 -15.31 -23.63 18.50
N LYS A 750 -15.80 -24.60 19.29
CA LYS A 750 -16.63 -24.39 20.50
C LYS A 750 -17.83 -23.44 20.28
N ALA A 751 -18.52 -23.58 19.16
CA ALA A 751 -19.59 -22.67 18.74
C ALA A 751 -20.83 -22.69 19.65
N ASN A 752 -21.15 -21.54 20.27
CA ASN A 752 -22.40 -21.31 21.01
C ASN A 752 -23.60 -21.04 20.07
N ALA A 753 -23.99 -22.01 19.26
CA ALA A 753 -25.10 -21.89 18.31
C ALA A 753 -26.48 -22.25 18.91
N SER A 754 -26.55 -23.38 19.63
CA SER A 754 -27.80 -24.02 20.08
C SER A 754 -28.73 -23.12 20.91
N THR A 755 -28.16 -22.28 21.78
CA THR A 755 -28.90 -21.43 22.73
C THR A 755 -29.77 -20.36 22.06
N ARG A 756 -29.45 -19.95 20.83
CA ARG A 756 -30.19 -18.90 20.09
C ARG A 756 -31.46 -19.39 19.42
N ALA A 757 -31.60 -20.70 19.18
CA ALA A 757 -32.67 -21.25 18.36
C ALA A 757 -34.07 -21.07 18.98
N ASN A 758 -34.21 -21.37 20.27
CA ASN A 758 -35.44 -21.22 21.06
C ASN A 758 -36.72 -21.74 20.35
N GLY A 759 -36.62 -22.90 19.69
CA GLY A 759 -37.69 -23.54 18.93
C GLY A 759 -37.84 -23.10 17.46
N LYS A 760 -36.98 -22.21 16.95
CA LYS A 760 -36.97 -21.77 15.55
C LYS A 760 -35.90 -22.47 14.71
N GLU A 761 -36.18 -22.58 13.42
CA GLU A 761 -35.25 -23.05 12.38
C GLU A 761 -34.16 -22.00 12.13
N ILE A 762 -32.89 -22.41 12.22
CA ILE A 762 -31.71 -21.61 11.87
C ILE A 762 -31.25 -22.01 10.46
N THR A 763 -31.07 -21.05 9.57
CA THR A 763 -30.40 -21.25 8.27
C THR A 763 -28.89 -21.29 8.49
N VAL A 764 -28.20 -22.27 7.90
CA VAL A 764 -26.73 -22.38 7.97
C VAL A 764 -26.12 -22.01 6.61
N ILE A 765 -24.96 -21.35 6.62
CA ILE A 765 -24.22 -20.88 5.44
C ILE A 765 -22.79 -21.44 5.51
N GLY A 766 -22.31 -22.03 4.42
CA GLY A 766 -21.01 -22.70 4.32
C GLY A 766 -21.07 -24.24 4.42
N VAL A 767 -22.25 -24.85 4.25
CA VAL A 767 -22.48 -26.30 4.43
C VAL A 767 -22.61 -27.04 3.10
N ASN A 768 -21.57 -27.75 2.68
CA ASN A 768 -21.55 -28.49 1.42
C ASN A 768 -22.30 -29.85 1.44
N GLY A 769 -23.59 -29.79 1.76
CA GLY A 769 -24.59 -30.72 1.21
C GLY A 769 -24.85 -32.03 1.96
N SER A 770 -25.97 -32.07 2.70
CA SER A 770 -26.73 -33.30 2.95
C SER A 770 -28.24 -33.01 2.98
N ASP A 771 -28.65 -32.00 3.75
CA ASP A 771 -30.04 -31.56 3.87
C ASP A 771 -30.32 -30.26 3.10
N SER A 772 -30.77 -30.40 1.84
CA SER A 772 -31.12 -29.29 0.95
C SER A 772 -32.29 -28.40 1.42
N SER A 773 -32.91 -28.69 2.57
CA SER A 773 -33.98 -27.87 3.13
C SER A 773 -33.49 -26.62 3.89
N LYS A 774 -32.24 -26.62 4.39
CA LYS A 774 -31.68 -25.64 5.36
C LYS A 774 -30.58 -24.70 4.83
N THR A 775 -30.16 -24.85 3.57
CA THR A 775 -29.05 -24.05 3.00
C THR A 775 -29.47 -22.61 2.67
N ALA A 776 -28.50 -21.68 2.60
CA ALA A 776 -28.77 -20.26 2.33
C ALA A 776 -29.50 -20.03 1.00
N ALA A 777 -29.20 -20.86 -0.01
CA ALA A 777 -29.86 -20.83 -1.31
C ALA A 777 -31.34 -21.25 -1.27
N ALA A 778 -31.79 -21.96 -0.22
CA ALA A 778 -33.17 -22.44 -0.08
C ALA A 778 -34.13 -21.40 0.53
N SER A 779 -33.63 -20.35 1.19
CA SER A 779 -34.41 -19.42 2.04
C SER A 779 -35.68 -18.88 1.36
N LYS A 780 -36.84 -19.25 1.94
CA LYS A 780 -38.19 -18.99 1.38
C LYS A 780 -38.78 -17.65 1.84
N LYS A 781 -38.26 -17.11 2.94
CA LYS A 781 -38.58 -15.87 3.68
C LYS A 781 -37.25 -15.28 4.20
N LEU A 782 -37.26 -14.04 4.69
CA LEU A 782 -36.15 -13.52 5.52
C LEU A 782 -36.04 -14.40 6.77
N ASP A 783 -34.83 -14.62 7.25
CA ASP A 783 -34.61 -15.45 8.44
C ASP A 783 -35.12 -14.76 9.72
N GLU A 784 -35.61 -15.55 10.68
CA GLU A 784 -36.21 -15.02 11.91
C GLU A 784 -35.21 -14.91 13.07
N VAL A 785 -34.16 -15.73 13.03
CA VAL A 785 -32.97 -15.71 13.89
C VAL A 785 -31.77 -15.51 12.96
N ALA A 786 -30.69 -14.92 13.45
CA ALA A 786 -29.46 -14.77 12.67
C ALA A 786 -28.98 -16.13 12.12
N PRO A 787 -28.66 -16.21 10.81
CA PRO A 787 -28.03 -17.39 10.23
C PRO A 787 -26.71 -17.74 10.91
N GLU A 788 -26.39 -19.02 10.96
CA GLU A 788 -25.09 -19.51 11.36
C GLU A 788 -24.17 -19.52 10.11
N ILE A 789 -23.06 -18.79 10.16
CA ILE A 789 -22.08 -18.75 9.06
C ILE A 789 -20.83 -19.47 9.54
N ILE A 790 -20.45 -20.54 8.85
CA ILE A 790 -19.28 -21.33 9.21
C ILE A 790 -18.02 -20.48 9.12
N GLY A 791 -17.27 -20.44 10.22
CA GLY A 791 -16.07 -19.63 10.38
C GLY A 791 -16.29 -18.18 10.82
N LEU A 792 -17.52 -17.77 11.18
CA LEU A 792 -17.82 -16.45 11.74
C LEU A 792 -18.70 -16.52 13.00
N GLU A 793 -18.43 -15.69 13.99
CA GLU A 793 -19.17 -15.56 15.23
C GLU A 793 -20.20 -14.42 15.17
N TYR A 794 -21.49 -14.77 15.22
CA TYR A 794 -22.58 -13.78 15.29
C TYR A 794 -22.49 -12.88 16.53
N GLN A 795 -22.55 -11.57 16.31
CA GLN A 795 -22.50 -10.52 17.34
C GLN A 795 -23.89 -9.90 17.60
N SER A 796 -24.56 -9.36 16.57
CA SER A 796 -25.77 -8.54 16.76
C SER A 796 -26.70 -8.46 15.54
N GLU A 797 -27.94 -7.99 15.74
CA GLU A 797 -28.91 -7.70 14.66
C GLU A 797 -29.26 -6.20 14.68
N THR A 798 -29.00 -5.49 13.59
CA THR A 798 -29.51 -4.12 13.39
C THR A 798 -30.99 -4.19 13.03
N LYS A 799 -31.82 -4.03 14.07
CA LYS A 799 -33.27 -4.17 14.00
C LYS A 799 -33.90 -3.06 13.14
N ALA A 800 -34.93 -3.44 12.39
CA ALA A 800 -35.80 -2.52 11.67
C ALA A 800 -37.23 -2.59 12.23
N GLU A 801 -37.80 -1.45 12.61
CA GLU A 801 -39.12 -1.38 13.27
C GLU A 801 -40.28 -1.32 12.27
N HIS A 802 -40.02 -0.81 11.08
CA HIS A 802 -41.02 -0.43 10.10
C HIS A 802 -40.76 -1.05 8.72
N ALA A 803 -39.50 -1.19 8.30
CA ALA A 803 -39.11 -1.84 7.05
C ALA A 803 -39.33 -3.38 7.11
N LYS A 804 -39.71 -4.00 5.97
CA LYS A 804 -40.19 -5.41 5.92
C LYS A 804 -39.63 -6.23 4.74
N TYR A 805 -38.64 -5.68 4.02
CA TYR A 805 -37.90 -6.41 2.98
C TYR A 805 -36.39 -6.54 3.19
N PHE A 806 -35.83 -6.12 4.34
CA PHE A 806 -34.43 -6.41 4.66
C PHE A 806 -34.24 -6.91 6.10
N LYS A 807 -33.06 -7.47 6.36
CA LYS A 807 -32.48 -7.71 7.69
C LYS A 807 -30.96 -7.50 7.62
N ILE A 808 -30.35 -7.13 8.74
CA ILE A 808 -28.90 -6.86 8.87
C ILE A 808 -28.42 -7.61 10.12
N TYR A 809 -27.43 -8.50 9.96
CA TYR A 809 -26.81 -9.27 11.04
C TYR A 809 -25.30 -9.07 11.01
N HIS A 810 -24.69 -8.69 12.14
CA HIS A 810 -23.25 -8.42 12.26
C HIS A 810 -22.55 -9.61 12.92
N TYR A 811 -21.34 -9.90 12.45
CA TYR A 811 -20.47 -10.98 12.91
C TYR A 811 -19.11 -10.39 13.34
N ASP A 812 -18.17 -11.25 13.75
CA ASP A 812 -16.79 -10.86 13.99
C ASP A 812 -16.11 -10.33 12.71
N GLN A 813 -14.88 -9.80 12.87
CA GLN A 813 -14.09 -9.20 11.77
C GLN A 813 -14.81 -8.04 11.03
N GLY A 814 -15.88 -7.48 11.61
CA GLY A 814 -16.72 -6.45 11.00
C GLY A 814 -17.61 -6.94 9.86
N ILE A 815 -17.68 -8.26 9.62
CA ILE A 815 -18.44 -8.83 8.51
C ILE A 815 -19.94 -8.75 8.80
N THR A 816 -20.73 -8.30 7.83
CA THR A 816 -22.18 -8.08 7.99
C THR A 816 -22.99 -8.80 6.91
N LEU A 817 -23.95 -9.64 7.32
CA LEU A 817 -24.91 -10.30 6.43
C LEU A 817 -26.16 -9.43 6.23
N LEU A 818 -26.32 -8.90 5.03
CA LEU A 818 -27.50 -8.18 4.56
C LEU A 818 -28.43 -9.12 3.78
N GLU A 819 -29.62 -9.36 4.31
CA GLU A 819 -30.68 -10.09 3.59
C GLU A 819 -31.65 -9.12 2.91
N ILE A 820 -32.02 -9.37 1.65
CA ILE A 820 -33.07 -8.61 0.95
C ILE A 820 -34.14 -9.57 0.39
N ASP A 821 -35.39 -9.40 0.82
CA ASP A 821 -36.54 -10.06 0.21
C ASP A 821 -36.82 -9.44 -1.15
N MET A 822 -36.61 -10.23 -2.19
CA MET A 822 -36.78 -9.85 -3.59
C MET A 822 -38.11 -10.32 -4.16
N SER A 823 -38.96 -10.96 -3.34
CA SER A 823 -40.16 -11.69 -3.77
C SER A 823 -41.47 -11.04 -3.30
N LYS A 824 -41.54 -10.57 -2.05
CA LYS A 824 -42.74 -9.95 -1.46
C LYS A 824 -43.16 -8.71 -2.27
N LYS A 825 -44.47 -8.64 -2.53
CA LYS A 825 -45.16 -7.60 -3.34
C LYS A 825 -44.60 -7.41 -4.76
N THR A 826 -43.78 -8.31 -5.28
CA THR A 826 -43.32 -8.29 -6.70
C THR A 826 -44.19 -9.17 -7.60
N GLY A 827 -44.01 -9.03 -8.91
CA GLY A 827 -44.54 -9.91 -9.94
C GLY A 827 -43.68 -11.15 -10.24
N ARG A 828 -42.63 -11.46 -9.46
CA ARG A 828 -41.72 -12.61 -9.76
C ARG A 828 -42.49 -13.92 -9.92
N LYS A 829 -43.50 -14.17 -9.07
CA LYS A 829 -44.38 -15.35 -9.15
C LYS A 829 -45.09 -15.48 -10.52
N ALA A 830 -45.51 -14.37 -11.12
CA ALA A 830 -46.25 -14.37 -12.40
C ALA A 830 -45.39 -14.78 -13.61
N ALA A 831 -44.06 -14.79 -13.50
CA ALA A 831 -43.19 -15.25 -14.58
C ALA A 831 -43.19 -16.81 -14.73
N GLY A 832 -43.56 -17.55 -13.68
CA GLY A 832 -43.51 -19.02 -13.63
C GLY A 832 -42.09 -19.57 -13.48
N LYS A 833 -41.85 -20.84 -13.85
CA LYS A 833 -40.50 -21.45 -13.84
C LYS A 833 -39.70 -21.24 -15.15
N LYS A 834 -40.36 -21.14 -16.31
CA LYS A 834 -39.78 -21.04 -17.68
C LYS A 834 -38.92 -19.80 -18.00
N TRP A 835 -38.45 -19.05 -16.99
CA TRP A 835 -37.39 -18.06 -17.14
C TRP A 835 -36.08 -18.49 -16.48
N LYS A 836 -36.08 -19.47 -15.57
CA LYS A 836 -34.89 -19.96 -14.82
C LYS A 836 -33.93 -20.87 -15.63
N GLN A 837 -34.11 -20.99 -16.94
CA GLN A 837 -33.07 -21.63 -17.76
C GLN A 837 -31.95 -20.60 -17.97
N SER A 838 -30.70 -21.01 -17.80
CA SER A 838 -29.53 -20.21 -18.13
C SER A 838 -29.61 -19.73 -19.59
N SER A 839 -28.99 -18.59 -19.90
CA SER A 839 -28.86 -18.20 -21.31
C SER A 839 -27.70 -18.95 -21.95
N ASP A 840 -27.92 -19.64 -23.06
CA ASP A 840 -26.91 -20.37 -23.86
C ASP A 840 -25.87 -19.42 -24.53
N THR A 841 -25.80 -18.18 -24.06
CA THR A 841 -25.08 -17.03 -24.62
C THR A 841 -24.56 -16.11 -23.49
N SER A 842 -24.42 -16.63 -22.27
CA SER A 842 -23.92 -15.88 -21.11
C SER A 842 -22.39 -15.72 -21.14
N GLY A 843 -21.67 -16.71 -21.66
CA GLY A 843 -20.21 -16.81 -21.60
C GLY A 843 -19.67 -17.32 -20.25
N LEU A 844 -20.55 -17.57 -19.28
CA LEU A 844 -20.17 -17.87 -17.90
C LEU A 844 -19.66 -19.31 -17.71
N ASN A 845 -18.63 -19.47 -16.89
CA ASN A 845 -18.18 -20.77 -16.37
C ASN A 845 -19.19 -21.34 -15.33
N PRO A 846 -19.16 -22.65 -15.01
CA PRO A 846 -20.14 -23.26 -14.11
C PRO A 846 -20.27 -22.60 -12.73
N ALA A 847 -19.17 -22.17 -12.11
CA ALA A 847 -19.19 -21.52 -10.80
C ALA A 847 -19.78 -20.11 -10.88
N GLU A 848 -19.45 -19.34 -11.92
CA GLU A 848 -20.08 -18.05 -12.20
C GLU A 848 -21.59 -18.19 -12.47
N GLN A 849 -22.03 -19.30 -13.07
CA GLN A 849 -23.47 -19.58 -13.26
C GLN A 849 -24.18 -19.89 -11.93
N GLU A 850 -23.53 -20.62 -11.02
CA GLU A 850 -24.05 -20.86 -9.66
C GLU A 850 -24.13 -19.55 -8.86
N GLN A 851 -23.09 -18.72 -8.89
CA GLN A 851 -23.08 -17.41 -8.24
C GLN A 851 -24.12 -16.43 -8.85
N ALA A 852 -24.23 -16.37 -10.18
CA ALA A 852 -25.25 -15.58 -10.86
C ALA A 852 -26.68 -16.06 -10.56
N ALA A 853 -26.87 -17.32 -10.16
CA ALA A 853 -28.16 -17.86 -9.76
C ALA A 853 -28.61 -17.38 -8.37
N LEU A 854 -27.71 -16.90 -7.49
CA LEU A 854 -28.05 -16.38 -6.16
C LEU A 854 -29.02 -15.20 -6.22
N TYR A 855 -28.82 -14.27 -7.16
CA TYR A 855 -29.76 -13.18 -7.47
C TYR A 855 -31.19 -13.65 -7.83
N LEU A 856 -31.32 -14.90 -8.28
CA LEU A 856 -32.56 -15.51 -8.75
C LEU A 856 -33.38 -16.16 -7.60
N ASN A 857 -32.88 -16.09 -6.37
CA ASN A 857 -33.55 -16.57 -5.15
C ASN A 857 -34.70 -15.65 -4.69
N LYS A 858 -35.39 -16.00 -3.60
CA LYS A 858 -36.54 -15.24 -3.06
C LYS A 858 -36.08 -14.16 -2.09
N VAL A 859 -35.24 -14.55 -1.15
CA VAL A 859 -34.31 -13.67 -0.46
C VAL A 859 -32.98 -13.77 -1.20
N VAL A 860 -32.28 -12.66 -1.30
CA VAL A 860 -30.90 -12.60 -1.77
C VAL A 860 -30.05 -12.19 -0.56
N LYS A 861 -29.00 -12.94 -0.28
CA LYS A 861 -28.10 -12.72 0.85
C LYS A 861 -26.80 -12.11 0.33
N TYR A 862 -26.40 -11.00 0.93
CA TYR A 862 -25.17 -10.27 0.62
C TYR A 862 -24.27 -10.34 1.86
N LEU A 863 -23.01 -10.73 1.68
CA LEU A 863 -22.00 -10.71 2.73
C LEU A 863 -21.13 -9.48 2.50
N ILE A 864 -21.25 -8.50 3.38
CA ILE A 864 -20.52 -7.23 3.32
C ILE A 864 -19.26 -7.39 4.16
N VAL A 865 -18.11 -7.15 3.55
CA VAL A 865 -16.79 -7.61 4.03
C VAL A 865 -15.82 -6.42 4.02
N PRO A 866 -15.30 -5.99 5.19
CA PRO A 866 -14.23 -5.00 5.27
C PRO A 866 -12.98 -5.38 4.48
N GLU A 867 -12.18 -4.40 4.04
CA GLU A 867 -11.02 -4.61 3.16
C GLU A 867 -10.06 -5.67 3.71
N ASN A 868 -9.75 -5.56 5.00
CA ASN A 868 -8.81 -6.42 5.74
C ASN A 868 -9.42 -7.74 6.26
N ALA A 869 -10.69 -8.04 5.98
CA ALA A 869 -11.36 -9.23 6.48
C ALA A 869 -11.28 -10.41 5.49
N GLU A 870 -10.88 -11.58 5.99
CA GLU A 870 -10.89 -12.83 5.22
C GLU A 870 -12.23 -13.56 5.37
N ILE A 871 -12.86 -13.88 4.24
CA ILE A 871 -14.01 -14.79 4.24
C ILE A 871 -13.54 -16.25 4.21
N PRO A 872 -14.14 -17.15 5.02
CA PRO A 872 -14.00 -18.59 4.85
C PRO A 872 -14.24 -19.05 3.41
N ALA A 873 -13.28 -19.77 2.84
CA ALA A 873 -13.27 -20.12 1.42
C ALA A 873 -14.49 -20.94 0.99
N GLY A 874 -15.18 -20.51 -0.07
CA GLY A 874 -16.37 -21.18 -0.59
C GLY A 874 -17.70 -20.58 -0.13
N LEU A 875 -17.73 -19.63 0.82
CA LEU A 875 -18.94 -18.85 1.14
C LEU A 875 -19.48 -18.08 -0.08
N ASP A 876 -18.59 -17.66 -0.98
CA ASP A 876 -18.85 -16.99 -2.27
C ASP A 876 -19.79 -17.76 -3.22
N LYS A 877 -20.08 -19.04 -2.91
CA LYS A 877 -21.01 -19.92 -3.62
C LYS A 877 -22.43 -19.90 -3.05
N GLU A 878 -22.62 -19.47 -1.80
CA GLU A 878 -23.92 -19.37 -1.12
C GLU A 878 -24.41 -17.93 -0.93
N VAL A 879 -23.50 -16.96 -0.84
CA VAL A 879 -23.80 -15.53 -0.64
C VAL A 879 -23.07 -14.65 -1.66
N ILE A 880 -23.65 -13.49 -2.00
CA ILE A 880 -23.00 -12.51 -2.87
C ILE A 880 -22.07 -11.65 -2.01
N VAL A 881 -20.77 -11.78 -2.23
CA VAL A 881 -19.76 -10.97 -1.53
C VAL A 881 -19.80 -9.52 -2.03
N VAL A 882 -19.67 -8.58 -1.09
CA VAL A 882 -19.56 -7.14 -1.33
C VAL A 882 -18.39 -6.65 -0.50
N ARG A 883 -17.28 -6.27 -1.13
CA ARG A 883 -16.14 -5.71 -0.41
C ARG A 883 -16.38 -4.24 -0.07
N GLN A 884 -15.74 -3.80 1.00
CA GLN A 884 -15.67 -2.41 1.44
C GLN A 884 -14.21 -1.93 1.49
N PRO A 885 -13.95 -0.63 1.34
CA PRO A 885 -14.91 0.40 0.95
C PRO A 885 -15.42 0.19 -0.49
N ALA A 886 -16.65 0.63 -0.75
CA ALA A 886 -17.24 0.62 -2.10
C ALA A 886 -17.20 2.06 -2.62
N ASP A 887 -16.13 2.39 -3.36
CA ASP A 887 -15.78 3.77 -3.74
C ASP A 887 -16.13 4.12 -5.18
N HIS A 888 -16.46 3.13 -6.01
CA HIS A 888 -16.73 3.31 -7.44
C HIS A 888 -18.18 2.96 -7.79
N ILE A 889 -19.13 3.43 -6.99
CA ILE A 889 -20.53 3.02 -7.04
C ILE A 889 -21.22 3.52 -8.31
N TYR A 890 -21.91 2.59 -8.99
CA TYR A 890 -22.93 2.92 -9.98
C TYR A 890 -24.30 3.14 -9.32
N ALA A 891 -24.73 4.40 -9.25
CA ALA A 891 -26.02 4.80 -8.68
C ALA A 891 -27.13 4.85 -9.74
N GLY A 892 -28.01 3.84 -9.76
CA GLY A 892 -28.98 3.65 -10.83
C GLY A 892 -30.15 4.65 -10.92
N THR A 893 -30.45 5.42 -9.86
CA THR A 893 -31.57 6.38 -9.83
C THR A 893 -31.32 7.57 -8.88
N ASN A 894 -32.06 8.68 -9.06
CA ASN A 894 -32.06 9.82 -8.14
C ASN A 894 -32.45 9.46 -6.69
N GLU A 895 -33.23 8.39 -6.48
CA GLU A 895 -33.66 7.94 -5.14
C GLU A 895 -32.49 7.31 -4.37
N ILE A 896 -31.58 6.65 -5.10
CA ILE A 896 -30.33 6.07 -4.59
C ILE A 896 -29.29 7.17 -4.38
N ILE A 897 -29.08 8.05 -5.38
CA ILE A 897 -28.19 9.21 -5.27
C ILE A 897 -28.57 10.07 -4.05
N SER A 898 -29.87 10.29 -3.81
CA SER A 898 -30.34 11.05 -2.64
C SER A 898 -30.11 10.33 -1.31
N LYS A 899 -30.00 9.00 -1.26
CA LYS A 899 -29.66 8.26 -0.04
C LYS A 899 -28.16 8.31 0.26
N ILE A 900 -27.33 8.18 -0.77
CA ILE A 900 -25.87 8.32 -0.66
C ILE A 900 -25.51 9.76 -0.22
N ALA A 901 -26.11 10.77 -0.85
CA ALA A 901 -25.91 12.18 -0.52
C ALA A 901 -26.31 12.55 0.93
N LYS A 902 -27.33 11.89 1.49
CA LYS A 902 -27.76 12.07 2.89
C LYS A 902 -26.75 11.57 3.92
N LEU A 903 -25.77 10.76 3.50
CA LEU A 903 -24.73 10.18 4.34
C LEU A 903 -23.35 10.85 4.07
N GLY A 904 -23.32 11.98 3.36
CA GLY A 904 -22.09 12.66 2.93
C GLY A 904 -21.33 11.99 1.78
N GLN A 905 -21.56 10.69 1.53
CA GLN A 905 -20.76 9.82 0.64
C GLN A 905 -20.91 10.08 -0.87
N ASN A 906 -21.15 11.32 -1.33
CA ASN A 906 -21.33 11.65 -2.76
C ASN A 906 -20.12 11.24 -3.62
N ASP A 907 -18.91 11.28 -3.06
CA ASP A 907 -17.67 11.04 -3.78
C ASP A 907 -17.46 9.57 -4.15
N LYS A 908 -18.09 8.65 -3.41
CA LYS A 908 -18.16 7.21 -3.73
C LYS A 908 -19.01 6.89 -4.97
N VAL A 909 -19.62 7.88 -5.64
CA VAL A 909 -20.46 7.68 -6.83
C VAL A 909 -19.69 8.06 -8.09
N THR A 910 -19.14 7.09 -8.81
CA THR A 910 -18.40 7.34 -10.07
C THR A 910 -19.27 7.22 -11.32
N ALA A 911 -20.38 6.46 -11.26
CA ALA A 911 -21.26 6.23 -12.41
C ALA A 911 -22.74 6.41 -12.08
N VAL A 912 -23.54 6.90 -13.03
CA VAL A 912 -24.97 7.16 -12.81
C VAL A 912 -25.91 6.66 -13.91
N GLY A 913 -27.06 6.14 -13.49
CA GLY A 913 -28.16 5.69 -14.36
C GLY A 913 -29.08 6.81 -14.87
N VAL A 914 -28.85 8.06 -14.43
CA VAL A 914 -29.63 9.26 -14.79
C VAL A 914 -28.82 10.18 -15.71
N LYS A 915 -29.45 10.72 -16.75
CA LYS A 915 -28.82 11.76 -17.59
C LYS A 915 -28.71 13.07 -16.79
N LYS A 916 -27.63 13.86 -16.96
CA LYS A 916 -27.43 15.21 -16.37
C LYS A 916 -28.72 16.03 -16.26
N LYS A 917 -29.41 16.27 -17.40
CA LYS A 917 -30.69 17.01 -17.51
C LYS A 917 -31.88 16.42 -16.70
N LYS A 918 -31.71 15.29 -16.00
CA LYS A 918 -32.68 14.62 -15.14
C LYS A 918 -32.07 14.10 -13.82
N CYS A 919 -30.83 14.48 -13.49
CA CYS A 919 -30.30 14.34 -12.13
C CYS A 919 -31.02 15.32 -11.20
N LYS A 920 -31.08 15.02 -9.90
CA LYS A 920 -31.68 15.89 -8.86
C LYS A 920 -30.70 16.39 -7.79
N ASN A 921 -29.46 15.90 -7.80
CA ASN A 921 -28.38 16.36 -6.94
C ASN A 921 -27.48 17.24 -7.81
N GLU A 922 -27.16 18.46 -7.35
CA GLU A 922 -26.40 19.46 -8.11
C GLU A 922 -24.91 19.13 -8.17
N THR A 923 -24.29 18.76 -7.03
CA THR A 923 -22.90 18.24 -6.96
C THR A 923 -22.65 17.11 -7.97
N ILE A 924 -23.60 16.18 -8.10
CA ILE A 924 -23.52 15.08 -9.08
C ILE A 924 -23.71 15.60 -10.53
N LYS A 925 -24.47 16.68 -10.77
CA LYS A 925 -24.48 17.33 -12.11
C LYS A 925 -23.14 17.98 -12.41
N GLU A 926 -22.56 18.73 -11.48
CA GLU A 926 -21.28 19.42 -11.64
C GLU A 926 -20.14 18.43 -11.92
N LYS A 927 -20.07 17.34 -11.14
CA LYS A 927 -19.12 16.24 -11.40
C LYS A 927 -19.38 15.51 -12.73
N MET A 928 -20.62 15.50 -13.23
CA MET A 928 -20.93 15.06 -14.61
C MET A 928 -20.54 16.08 -15.69
N GLU A 929 -20.28 17.35 -15.36
CA GLU A 929 -19.76 18.37 -16.29
C GLU A 929 -18.24 18.30 -16.38
N LYS A 930 -17.58 18.21 -15.22
CA LYS A 930 -16.14 17.98 -15.08
C LYS A 930 -15.67 16.61 -15.60
N LYS A 931 -16.63 15.72 -15.96
CA LYS A 931 -16.46 14.34 -16.47
C LYS A 931 -15.93 13.33 -15.44
N GLU A 932 -15.84 13.73 -14.16
CA GLU A 932 -15.56 12.86 -13.02
C GLU A 932 -16.60 11.73 -12.91
N ILE A 933 -17.89 12.09 -13.05
CA ILE A 933 -19.00 11.14 -12.97
C ILE A 933 -19.58 10.83 -14.34
N ILE A 934 -19.66 9.55 -14.69
CA ILE A 934 -20.09 9.12 -16.03
C ILE A 934 -21.54 8.61 -16.10
N TYR A 935 -22.26 9.05 -17.13
CA TYR A 935 -23.54 8.44 -17.50
C TYR A 935 -23.31 7.11 -18.24
N THR A 936 -23.63 6.00 -17.58
CA THR A 936 -23.50 4.64 -18.11
C THR A 936 -24.81 4.05 -18.63
N GLY A 937 -25.93 4.74 -18.40
CA GLY A 937 -27.25 4.32 -18.88
C GLY A 937 -28.09 3.63 -17.81
N LYS A 938 -29.39 3.45 -18.09
CA LYS A 938 -30.30 2.73 -17.19
C LYS A 938 -30.04 1.23 -17.25
N SER A 939 -30.33 0.52 -16.16
CA SER A 939 -30.17 -0.95 -16.02
C SER A 939 -30.61 -1.82 -17.21
N GLY A 940 -31.65 -1.45 -17.97
CA GLY A 940 -32.10 -2.18 -19.16
C GLY A 940 -31.34 -1.87 -20.48
N LYS A 941 -30.42 -0.89 -20.45
CA LYS A 941 -29.52 -0.45 -21.54
C LYS A 941 -28.21 0.07 -20.93
N LEU A 942 -27.60 -0.74 -20.06
CA LEU A 942 -26.40 -0.38 -19.29
C LEU A 942 -25.14 -0.57 -20.14
N ASN A 943 -24.21 0.39 -20.11
CA ASN A 943 -22.95 0.34 -20.85
C ASN A 943 -21.85 -0.29 -19.98
N TYR A 944 -21.78 -1.62 -20.01
CA TYR A 944 -20.81 -2.43 -19.27
C TYR A 944 -19.35 -2.01 -19.55
N LYS A 945 -18.97 -1.73 -20.82
CA LYS A 945 -17.60 -1.28 -21.18
C LYS A 945 -17.22 0.03 -20.49
N LYS A 946 -18.18 0.93 -20.24
CA LYS A 946 -17.93 2.17 -19.48
C LYS A 946 -17.79 1.95 -17.98
N LEU A 947 -18.57 1.04 -17.38
CA LEU A 947 -18.44 0.70 -15.95
C LEU A 947 -17.06 0.10 -15.66
N VAL A 948 -16.62 -0.87 -16.46
CA VAL A 948 -15.29 -1.49 -16.33
C VAL A 948 -14.18 -0.46 -16.52
N LYS A 949 -14.25 0.41 -17.54
CA LYS A 949 -13.25 1.49 -17.73
C LYS A 949 -13.19 2.49 -16.56
N ASN A 950 -14.27 2.62 -15.79
CA ASN A 950 -14.39 3.52 -14.64
C ASN A 950 -14.22 2.78 -13.30
N LYS A 951 -13.71 1.53 -13.33
CA LYS A 951 -13.44 0.67 -12.17
C LYS A 951 -14.65 0.45 -11.25
N CYS A 952 -15.88 0.47 -11.76
CA CYS A 952 -17.06 0.35 -10.91
C CYS A 952 -17.11 -0.99 -10.16
N ASP A 953 -17.15 -0.91 -8.82
CA ASP A 953 -17.12 -2.02 -7.88
C ASP A 953 -18.52 -2.52 -7.49
N LEU A 954 -19.48 -1.60 -7.32
CA LEU A 954 -20.81 -1.91 -6.80
C LEU A 954 -21.92 -1.24 -7.61
N ALA A 955 -22.95 -2.02 -7.97
CA ALA A 955 -24.12 -1.53 -8.70
C ALA A 955 -25.37 -1.44 -7.81
N LEU A 956 -25.76 -0.22 -7.43
CA LEU A 956 -26.98 0.04 -6.66
C LEU A 956 -28.18 0.32 -7.59
N LEU A 957 -29.22 -0.52 -7.51
CA LEU A 957 -30.38 -0.48 -8.39
C LEU A 957 -31.71 -0.45 -7.64
N SER A 958 -32.68 0.32 -8.14
CA SER A 958 -34.04 0.35 -7.56
C SER A 958 -34.84 -0.90 -7.96
N SER A 959 -35.76 -1.35 -7.09
CA SER A 959 -36.76 -2.40 -7.37
C SER A 959 -37.59 -2.16 -8.63
N GLY A 960 -37.54 -0.95 -9.20
CA GLY A 960 -37.93 -0.67 -10.57
C GLY A 960 -37.33 -1.59 -11.64
N ILE A 961 -36.30 -2.40 -11.37
CA ILE A 961 -35.84 -3.49 -12.25
C ILE A 961 -36.66 -4.78 -12.15
N LEU A 962 -37.34 -5.03 -11.04
CA LEU A 962 -38.17 -6.22 -10.81
C LEU A 962 -39.59 -6.05 -11.41
N PRO A 963 -40.29 -7.15 -11.76
CA PRO A 963 -41.70 -7.07 -12.18
C PRO A 963 -42.59 -6.54 -11.04
N LYS A 964 -43.55 -5.66 -11.34
CA LYS A 964 -44.55 -5.16 -10.36
C LYS A 964 -45.59 -6.24 -10.06
N LYS A 965 -46.20 -6.23 -8.86
CA LYS A 965 -47.44 -7.01 -8.59
C LYS A 965 -48.49 -6.68 -9.66
N GLY A 966 -49.25 -7.67 -10.12
CA GLY A 966 -50.24 -7.51 -11.19
C GLY A 966 -49.67 -7.50 -12.62
N SER A 967 -48.35 -7.55 -12.82
CA SER A 967 -47.75 -7.67 -14.17
C SER A 967 -48.22 -8.96 -14.87
N SER A 968 -48.62 -8.85 -16.14
CA SER A 968 -49.03 -10.01 -16.94
C SER A 968 -47.89 -11.04 -17.10
N LYS A 969 -48.24 -12.31 -17.31
CA LYS A 969 -47.31 -13.45 -17.48
C LYS A 969 -46.23 -13.17 -18.55
N LYS A 970 -46.57 -12.47 -19.64
CA LYS A 970 -45.64 -12.06 -20.72
C LYS A 970 -44.70 -10.94 -20.25
N ALA A 971 -45.23 -9.90 -19.60
CA ALA A 971 -44.44 -8.78 -19.08
C ALA A 971 -43.48 -9.20 -17.95
N ALA A 972 -43.97 -10.00 -17.00
CA ALA A 972 -43.18 -10.53 -15.89
C ALA A 972 -42.00 -11.39 -16.40
N ARG A 973 -42.23 -12.28 -17.38
CA ARG A 973 -41.17 -13.06 -18.04
C ARG A 973 -40.14 -12.19 -18.75
N LYS A 974 -40.57 -11.21 -19.56
CA LYS A 974 -39.65 -10.30 -20.27
C LYS A 974 -38.74 -9.57 -19.29
N LYS A 975 -39.29 -9.12 -18.16
CA LYS A 975 -38.52 -8.39 -17.14
C LYS A 975 -37.61 -9.29 -16.30
N MET A 976 -38.02 -10.52 -15.98
CA MET A 976 -37.12 -11.48 -15.31
C MET A 976 -35.96 -11.93 -16.20
N LYS A 977 -36.18 -12.17 -17.51
CA LYS A 977 -35.08 -12.45 -18.44
C LYS A 977 -34.11 -11.26 -18.57
N ALA A 978 -34.61 -10.03 -18.53
CA ALA A 978 -33.75 -8.84 -18.53
C ALA A 978 -32.97 -8.65 -17.22
N TYR A 979 -33.56 -9.01 -16.07
CA TYR A 979 -32.86 -9.01 -14.77
C TYR A 979 -31.77 -10.08 -14.72
N GLN A 980 -32.09 -11.32 -15.12
CA GLN A 980 -31.12 -12.41 -15.21
C GLN A 980 -29.96 -12.09 -16.17
N LYS A 981 -30.22 -11.63 -17.40
CA LYS A 981 -29.15 -11.28 -18.35
C LYS A 981 -28.33 -10.05 -17.92
N MET A 982 -28.84 -9.26 -16.97
CA MET A 982 -28.05 -8.24 -16.29
C MET A 982 -27.16 -8.89 -15.22
N THR A 983 -27.71 -9.66 -14.28
CA THR A 983 -26.91 -10.26 -13.20
C THR A 983 -25.89 -11.28 -13.70
N GLU A 984 -26.20 -12.08 -14.72
CA GLU A 984 -25.22 -12.90 -15.46
C GLU A 984 -24.04 -12.05 -15.95
N LYS A 985 -24.31 -10.87 -16.55
CA LYS A 985 -23.26 -9.96 -17.05
C LYS A 985 -22.51 -9.19 -15.96
N MET A 986 -23.12 -8.90 -14.82
CA MET A 986 -22.43 -8.21 -13.72
C MET A 986 -21.54 -9.20 -12.94
N THR A 987 -21.95 -10.47 -12.86
CA THR A 987 -21.14 -11.57 -12.30
C THR A 987 -19.88 -11.82 -13.14
N LEU A 988 -19.99 -11.82 -14.48
CA LEU A 988 -18.82 -11.88 -15.40
C LEU A 988 -17.84 -10.68 -15.26
N LEU A 989 -18.25 -9.63 -14.56
CA LEU A 989 -17.47 -8.41 -14.36
C LEU A 989 -17.14 -8.19 -12.88
N GLU A 990 -17.33 -9.23 -12.05
CA GLU A 990 -17.06 -9.25 -10.60
C GLU A 990 -17.75 -8.13 -9.79
N MET A 991 -18.78 -7.49 -10.36
CA MET A 991 -19.45 -6.31 -9.81
C MET A 991 -20.77 -6.70 -9.12
N PRO A 992 -20.82 -6.79 -7.77
CA PRO A 992 -22.06 -7.06 -7.03
C PRO A 992 -23.21 -6.10 -7.36
N VAL A 993 -24.45 -6.62 -7.27
CA VAL A 993 -25.68 -5.86 -7.61
C VAL A 993 -26.68 -5.86 -6.44
N ILE A 994 -26.74 -4.77 -5.68
CA ILE A 994 -27.70 -4.61 -4.58
C ILE A 994 -28.98 -3.94 -5.10
N VAL A 995 -30.14 -4.45 -4.69
CA VAL A 995 -31.45 -4.01 -5.18
C VAL A 995 -32.29 -3.36 -4.08
N ASP A 996 -32.28 -2.03 -4.04
CA ASP A 996 -33.07 -1.20 -3.14
C ASP A 996 -34.57 -1.52 -3.29
N ARG A 997 -35.19 -1.98 -2.18
CA ARG A 997 -36.64 -2.21 -2.07
C ARG A 997 -37.38 -1.10 -1.32
N SER A 998 -36.69 -0.04 -0.88
CA SER A 998 -37.27 1.06 -0.06
C SER A 998 -38.53 1.64 -0.71
N LYS A 999 -38.53 1.78 -2.04
CA LYS A 999 -39.67 2.26 -2.81
C LYS A 999 -40.97 1.48 -2.56
N ASP A 1000 -40.87 0.17 -2.32
CA ASP A 1000 -42.01 -0.74 -2.13
C ASP A 1000 -42.52 -0.80 -0.68
N GLU A 1001 -41.87 -0.09 0.25
CA GLU A 1001 -42.26 -0.04 1.67
C GLU A 1001 -43.49 0.85 1.89
N LYS A 1002 -44.19 0.61 3.02
CA LYS A 1002 -45.34 1.41 3.47
C LYS A 1002 -44.90 2.38 4.57
N GLY A 1003 -45.31 3.65 4.48
CA GLY A 1003 -44.88 4.72 5.38
C GLY A 1003 -43.70 5.53 4.81
N LYS A 1004 -43.33 6.62 5.50
CA LYS A 1004 -42.07 7.35 5.23
C LYS A 1004 -40.91 6.70 5.99
N ASP A 1005 -41.22 6.17 7.16
CA ASP A 1005 -40.30 5.82 8.23
C ASP A 1005 -39.62 4.49 7.89
N ALA A 1006 -40.40 3.51 7.42
CA ALA A 1006 -39.92 2.31 6.73
C ALA A 1006 -39.05 2.60 5.49
N LYS A 1007 -39.05 3.82 4.94
CA LYS A 1007 -38.17 4.24 3.83
C LYS A 1007 -36.95 5.00 4.32
N LYS A 1008 -37.06 5.70 5.46
CA LYS A 1008 -35.93 6.25 6.19
C LYS A 1008 -35.04 5.11 6.70
N GLU A 1009 -35.60 4.05 7.29
CA GLU A 1009 -34.83 2.89 7.78
C GLU A 1009 -33.97 2.19 6.73
N TRP A 1010 -34.30 2.30 5.44
CA TRP A 1010 -33.39 1.87 4.37
C TRP A 1010 -32.09 2.68 4.27
N GLU A 1011 -31.92 3.78 5.03
CA GLU A 1011 -30.62 4.43 5.23
C GLU A 1011 -29.65 3.53 6.02
N LYS A 1012 -30.13 2.72 7.00
CA LYS A 1012 -29.31 1.70 7.70
C LYS A 1012 -28.60 0.77 6.72
N VAL A 1013 -29.33 0.29 5.69
CA VAL A 1013 -28.76 -0.57 4.63
C VAL A 1013 -27.63 0.14 3.86
N TYR A 1014 -27.71 1.45 3.66
CA TYR A 1014 -26.65 2.21 2.97
C TYR A 1014 -25.47 2.50 3.89
N GLN A 1015 -25.70 2.71 5.19
CA GLN A 1015 -24.63 2.87 6.18
C GLN A 1015 -23.74 1.62 6.25
N VAL A 1016 -24.36 0.42 6.37
CA VAL A 1016 -23.64 -0.86 6.28
C VAL A 1016 -22.84 -0.95 4.98
N ILE A 1017 -23.45 -0.67 3.82
CA ILE A 1017 -22.80 -0.80 2.51
C ILE A 1017 -21.62 0.16 2.34
N LEU A 1018 -21.76 1.40 2.80
CA LEU A 1018 -20.81 2.49 2.56
C LEU A 1018 -19.70 2.56 3.61
N GLY A 1019 -19.83 1.83 4.74
CA GLY A 1019 -18.88 1.85 5.85
C GLY A 1019 -19.00 3.13 6.69
N CYS A 1020 -20.22 3.60 6.96
CA CYS A 1020 -20.48 4.84 7.70
C CYS A 1020 -21.60 4.68 8.75
N GLU A 1021 -21.56 3.59 9.51
CA GLU A 1021 -22.52 3.37 10.61
C GLU A 1021 -22.29 4.36 11.77
N ASP A 1022 -21.03 4.61 12.14
CA ASP A 1022 -20.63 5.51 13.24
C ASP A 1022 -20.96 6.99 12.98
N GLN A 1023 -21.06 7.42 11.71
CA GLN A 1023 -21.33 8.80 11.30
C GLN A 1023 -22.80 9.25 11.49
N SER A 1024 -23.49 8.68 12.49
CA SER A 1024 -24.92 8.96 12.76
C SER A 1024 -25.29 9.00 14.24
N ALA A 1025 -24.29 9.14 15.12
CA ALA A 1025 -24.46 9.25 16.57
C ALA A 1025 -24.40 10.70 17.11
N GLU A 1026 -24.26 11.69 16.22
CA GLU A 1026 -24.35 13.15 16.49
C GLU A 1026 -25.69 13.72 15.98
#